data_AF-A0A928LIG8-F1
#
_entry.id   AF-A0A928LIG8-F1
#
_cell.length_a   1.000
_cell.length_b   1.000
_cell.length_c   1.000
_cell.angle_alpha   90.00
_cell.angle_beta   90.00
_cell.angle_gamma   90.00
#
_symmetry.space_group_name_H-M   'P 1'
#
loop_
_entity.id
_entity.type
_entity.pdbx_description
1 polymer ?
#
loop_
_entity_poly.entity_id
_entity_poly.type
_entity_poly.pdbx_seq_one_letter_code
_entity_poly.pdbx_strand_id
1 'polypeptide(L)'
;MRNSKLKKCIASLTAAALMSTSAIGMAVADYSNLSASVNTNLLMADAASSVIITASKGYQEGAYVKWSPVNGATGYNVYCDGVQIDSMLIRQYQGYFRADMVGIKSGSHTIKVVPVINGTEDASNAASQTLTSIAHDRSGFAFSKGKALGAYNGDGTLKSGAVVVYVTDSTKDSVKATIGGVSVTGFQNIVNACQDSTVPVAIRCIGNITDPSTLDKGDLLVDKIKCGLTIEGIGSDTTFNGFGVRIKGSSDVEVRNIGLMNCDSSEGDSVGLQQDNQYCWVHNCDFFYGDAGSDADQAKGDGALDTKKSQYITHSYNHFWDSGKTHLSGNGDTTLNYLTYHHNWYDHSDSRHPLVRVSSAVHCYNNFYDGVAKYGMIARLGSSIFAEENYFKDTNSPILISQQGTDTADGEAIASDDGGMIKSYGNVYDNTTPSITHKDSATNFDCYEASARNEQVPSSYKTVKGGTSYSNFDTASSMYSYTADAGKDVPGIVQAYAGRVDGGDFDWDFSDVSEDKNYNVNTALKSALISYDDKIIAIGSGFKSGYDQPATTTAPITTKPSVTTTTAPSSSSNVAGSFVHNFTENGTSSSFYTITGNLSTSKGTVTYNGKTLTQCLKLESATSISFTGSGKLTLVLSEAAKAVIIDGTSYTSDANGIITAELSNGSHTILKGDTANLFYMVLSASGSVSVSTTAPTTIKPSVTTTTVTNPPSSNTNSSGLKNVVDGAIYCAPNASGTGTKDSPTDVLTAIKNVKAGGTIYLLDGIYKFSETILIDSNNNGTSNAYKTIQAYPGNSNRVVFDFSAQSVSGSNRGIVLDGDYWQFVNFEITKAGDNGMLLSGNNNRIVEMVFNDNQDTGLQLSRFDTNAATVAEWPSNNLVLNCTSKNNCDDATMENADGFAAKLTCGEGNVFDGCMAYNNSDDGWDLYAKEATGPIGVVTIKNSAAFRNGYTEFGEGYGDCDGNGFKLGGAGVGTAHIVENCLAFENLNSGFTDNNNPKLGSLKDCTAYNNGVGGKGKSNYMVYRCSSSTKLTNLMSYTNTAKVSDTGAAGIKLANDKFVGVMNNSVYYNSKYYFAKNDTAMTNGAKLGDEVTVQDSDFKSLSVQAMGTDFHTAWRGADGTINNNGFAETTGTYSSIGYHLSGNGTASLLIGQTGASTTPSITTTTTPSGVTVTKYGDANCDGETDIADVVSVKCYLINPKNYSISAQGIANADVQGNSNGLNVNDVIAISKYALKLIDTLPIN
;
A
#
# COMPACT_ATOMS: atom_id res chain seq x y z
N MET A 1 90.01 19.39 34.07
CA MET A 1 90.26 18.27 33.12
C MET A 1 89.10 17.28 33.30
N ARG A 2 88.28 16.95 32.28
CA ARG A 2 88.48 15.95 31.20
C ARG A 2 88.86 14.57 31.77
N ASN A 3 88.26 13.43 31.37
CA ASN A 3 87.29 13.10 30.30
C ASN A 3 86.61 11.72 30.63
N SER A 4 85.67 11.08 29.90
CA SER A 4 84.89 11.35 28.66
C SER A 4 83.56 10.54 28.78
N LYS A 5 82.36 11.05 29.09
CA LYS A 5 81.47 12.04 28.41
C LYS A 5 80.60 11.44 27.28
N LEU A 6 79.27 11.70 27.16
CA LEU A 6 78.19 12.35 27.95
C LEU A 6 76.84 12.11 27.15
N LYS A 7 75.57 12.23 27.60
CA LYS A 7 74.89 12.66 28.85
C LYS A 7 73.44 12.08 28.95
N LYS A 8 72.90 12.03 30.18
CA LYS A 8 71.51 12.03 30.74
C LYS A 8 70.29 12.46 29.86
N CYS A 9 69.02 12.15 30.21
CA CYS A 9 68.49 11.65 31.52
C CYS A 9 67.25 10.73 31.43
N ILE A 10 67.04 9.96 32.50
CA ILE A 10 65.92 9.04 32.81
C ILE A 10 65.40 9.38 34.23
N ALA A 11 64.30 8.75 34.67
CA ALA A 11 64.06 8.20 36.04
C ALA A 11 62.92 8.84 36.89
N SER A 12 62.16 8.10 37.74
CA SER A 12 61.94 6.62 37.87
C SER A 12 60.99 6.22 39.03
N LEU A 13 60.24 5.10 38.86
CA LEU A 13 59.86 4.07 39.88
C LEU A 13 59.03 4.54 41.11
N THR A 14 58.39 3.71 41.97
CA THR A 14 58.40 2.24 42.30
C THR A 14 56.97 1.86 42.81
N ALA A 15 56.50 0.65 43.20
CA ALA A 15 57.01 -0.72 43.43
C ALA A 15 55.85 -1.77 43.26
N ALA A 16 56.01 -3.03 43.73
CA ALA A 16 55.00 -4.11 43.61
C ALA A 16 55.04 -5.17 44.75
N ALA A 17 53.92 -5.90 44.98
CA ALA A 17 53.73 -7.14 45.77
C ALA A 17 52.23 -7.58 45.75
N LEU A 18 51.78 -8.77 46.17
CA LEU A 18 52.15 -10.18 45.90
C LEU A 18 51.15 -11.11 46.67
N MET A 19 50.55 -12.11 46.00
CA MET A 19 49.85 -13.31 46.55
C MET A 19 48.69 -13.19 47.58
N SER A 20 47.58 -13.90 47.35
CA SER A 20 47.19 -15.15 48.05
C SER A 20 45.68 -15.47 47.91
N THR A 21 45.28 -16.71 48.25
CA THR A 21 43.96 -17.31 48.01
C THR A 21 43.21 -17.68 49.31
N SER A 22 41.92 -18.05 49.17
CA SER A 22 41.10 -18.84 50.13
C SER A 22 40.67 -18.15 51.44
N ALA A 23 39.48 -18.43 52.02
CA ALA A 23 38.25 -19.11 51.56
C ALA A 23 37.11 -18.87 52.59
N ILE A 24 35.99 -19.60 52.40
CA ILE A 24 34.79 -19.73 53.29
C ILE A 24 33.76 -18.58 53.11
N GLY A 25 32.50 -18.86 52.78
CA GLY A 25 31.89 -20.15 52.41
C GLY A 25 30.36 -20.14 52.39
N MET A 26 29.78 -21.33 52.17
CA MET A 26 28.35 -21.67 52.15
C MET A 26 27.53 -21.18 50.93
N ALA A 27 26.89 -22.14 50.27
CA ALA A 27 25.71 -21.94 49.44
C ALA A 27 24.42 -22.15 50.26
N VAL A 28 23.28 -21.80 49.67
CA VAL A 28 21.98 -22.53 49.63
C VAL A 28 20.80 -21.53 49.56
N ALA A 29 19.76 -21.91 48.80
CA ALA A 29 18.40 -21.34 48.70
C ALA A 29 18.16 -20.05 47.87
N ASP A 30 17.29 -20.22 46.87
CA ASP A 30 16.08 -19.42 46.58
C ASP A 30 16.15 -17.88 46.61
N TYR A 31 16.31 -17.30 45.41
CA TYR A 31 15.79 -15.95 45.12
C TYR A 31 14.36 -16.01 44.59
N SER A 32 13.41 -16.31 45.49
CA SER A 32 12.01 -15.94 45.29
C SER A 32 11.71 -14.64 46.06
N ASN A 33 11.14 -13.66 45.37
CA ASN A 33 10.76 -12.34 45.89
C ASN A 33 11.88 -11.45 46.46
N LEU A 34 12.31 -10.46 45.66
CA LEU A 34 12.63 -9.14 46.20
C LEU A 34 11.92 -8.05 45.38
N SER A 35 10.63 -7.86 45.66
CA SER A 35 9.84 -6.74 45.13
C SER A 35 10.21 -5.45 45.87
N ALA A 36 10.88 -4.52 45.17
CA ALA A 36 11.32 -3.24 45.73
C ALA A 36 11.22 -2.09 44.71
N SER A 37 9.98 -1.69 44.42
CA SER A 37 9.60 -0.31 44.00
C SER A 37 10.57 0.46 43.10
N VAL A 38 10.54 0.19 41.79
CA VAL A 38 10.81 1.23 40.78
C VAL A 38 9.47 1.90 40.49
N ASN A 39 9.37 3.23 40.62
CA ASN A 39 8.10 3.94 40.52
C ASN A 39 7.54 3.91 39.08
N THR A 40 6.55 3.06 38.85
CA THR A 40 5.76 2.99 37.60
C THR A 40 4.76 4.14 37.48
N ASN A 41 5.26 5.38 37.48
CA ASN A 41 4.51 6.50 36.89
C ASN A 41 4.70 6.42 35.37
N LEU A 42 3.95 5.53 34.72
CA LEU A 42 3.79 5.56 33.27
C LEU A 42 3.22 6.92 32.86
N LEU A 43 3.62 7.39 31.68
CA LEU A 43 3.11 8.64 31.12
C LEU A 43 1.61 8.53 30.89
N MET A 44 0.82 9.26 31.68
CA MET A 44 -0.59 9.50 31.38
C MET A 44 -0.67 10.30 30.07
N ALA A 45 -1.56 9.89 29.18
CA ALA A 45 -1.95 10.74 28.06
C ALA A 45 -2.87 11.86 28.60
N ASP A 46 -2.30 13.03 28.87
CA ASP A 46 -3.07 14.21 29.26
C ASP A 46 -4.13 14.52 28.19
N ALA A 47 -5.38 14.73 28.61
CA ALA A 47 -6.49 14.97 27.71
C ALA A 47 -6.31 16.31 26.96
N ALA A 48 -6.42 16.25 25.63
CA ALA A 48 -6.16 17.38 24.75
C ALA A 48 -7.18 18.52 24.94
N SER A 49 -6.80 19.75 24.59
CA SER A 49 -7.73 20.90 24.62
C SER A 49 -8.78 20.86 23.51
N SER A 50 -8.47 20.17 22.41
CA SER A 50 -9.31 20.01 21.21
C SER A 50 -9.13 18.60 20.64
N VAL A 51 -10.01 18.16 19.73
CA VAL A 51 -9.86 16.86 19.08
C VAL A 51 -8.59 16.86 18.24
N ILE A 52 -7.74 15.86 18.43
CA ILE A 52 -6.56 15.59 17.59
C ILE A 52 -6.78 14.22 16.93
N ILE A 53 -6.91 14.19 15.60
CA ILE A 53 -7.04 12.94 14.84
C ILE A 53 -5.65 12.30 14.76
N THR A 54 -5.51 11.10 15.34
CA THR A 54 -4.23 10.40 15.49
C THR A 54 -3.99 9.34 14.42
N ALA A 55 -5.05 8.85 13.77
CA ALA A 55 -4.96 8.02 12.58
C ALA A 55 -6.26 8.10 11.76
N SER A 56 -6.17 7.86 10.45
CA SER A 56 -7.35 7.79 9.59
C SER A 56 -7.04 7.01 8.31
N LYS A 57 -7.98 6.18 7.84
CA LYS A 57 -7.84 5.43 6.59
C LYS A 57 -9.20 5.21 5.94
N GLY A 58 -9.26 5.34 4.62
CA GLY A 58 -10.39 4.86 3.82
C GLY A 58 -10.13 3.43 3.37
N TYR A 59 -11.18 2.62 3.34
CA TYR A 59 -11.16 1.22 2.93
C TYR A 59 -12.35 0.94 1.99
N GLN A 60 -12.64 -0.33 1.72
CA GLN A 60 -13.77 -0.75 0.91
C GLN A 60 -15.10 -0.29 1.55
N GLU A 61 -15.77 0.68 0.90
CA GLU A 61 -17.11 1.21 1.25
C GLU A 61 -17.26 1.69 2.70
N GLY A 62 -16.12 2.05 3.27
CA GLY A 62 -15.99 2.55 4.62
C GLY A 62 -14.71 3.34 4.83
N ALA A 63 -14.60 3.93 6.01
CA ALA A 63 -13.43 4.67 6.46
C ALA A 63 -13.43 4.75 7.99
N TYR A 64 -12.28 5.06 8.58
CA TYR A 64 -12.21 5.37 10.02
C TYR A 64 -11.38 6.61 10.33
N VAL A 65 -11.64 7.16 11.52
CA VAL A 65 -10.77 8.09 12.23
C VAL A 65 -10.56 7.60 13.66
N LYS A 66 -9.33 7.75 14.18
CA LYS A 66 -8.96 7.56 15.59
C LYS A 66 -8.53 8.93 16.15
N TRP A 67 -8.84 9.24 17.41
CA TRP A 67 -8.49 10.52 18.02
C TRP A 67 -8.17 10.44 19.52
N SER A 68 -7.37 11.40 20.01
CA SER A 68 -7.06 11.55 21.44
C SER A 68 -8.26 12.14 22.21
N PRO A 69 -8.50 11.71 23.46
CA PRO A 69 -9.57 12.26 24.30
C PRO A 69 -9.39 13.74 24.62
N VAL A 70 -10.50 14.48 24.60
CA VAL A 70 -10.57 15.92 24.87
C VAL A 70 -10.98 16.19 26.32
N ASN A 71 -10.29 17.13 26.97
CA ASN A 71 -10.55 17.50 28.36
C ASN A 71 -11.95 18.09 28.53
N GLY A 72 -12.71 17.61 29.51
CA GLY A 72 -14.09 18.01 29.76
C GLY A 72 -15.13 17.50 28.75
N ALA A 73 -14.73 16.73 27.72
CA ALA A 73 -15.67 16.12 26.80
C ALA A 73 -16.37 14.90 27.44
N THR A 74 -17.70 14.92 27.42
CA THR A 74 -18.57 13.81 27.85
C THR A 74 -18.89 12.84 26.71
N GLY A 75 -18.46 13.15 25.48
CA GLY A 75 -18.61 12.31 24.30
C GLY A 75 -18.24 13.04 23.02
N TYR A 76 -18.59 12.46 21.87
CA TYR A 76 -18.30 13.03 20.55
C TYR A 76 -19.46 12.77 19.60
N ASN A 77 -19.71 13.73 18.71
CA ASN A 77 -20.51 13.52 17.51
C ASN A 77 -19.57 13.47 16.31
N VAL A 78 -19.78 12.49 15.42
CA VAL A 78 -18.98 12.32 14.20
C VAL A 78 -19.89 12.47 12.99
N TYR A 79 -19.39 13.14 11.97
CA TYR A 79 -20.09 13.44 10.73
C TYR A 79 -19.28 12.95 9.54
N CYS A 80 -19.93 12.40 8.53
CA CYS A 80 -19.34 12.10 7.22
C CYS A 80 -20.09 12.93 6.16
N ASP A 81 -19.36 13.76 5.41
CA ASP A 81 -19.91 14.71 4.42
C ASP A 81 -21.04 15.60 4.98
N GLY A 82 -20.95 15.95 6.27
CA GLY A 82 -21.95 16.74 6.99
C GLY A 82 -23.17 15.96 7.49
N VAL A 83 -23.28 14.65 7.21
CA VAL A 83 -24.29 13.76 7.78
C VAL A 83 -23.74 13.14 9.07
N GLN A 84 -24.45 13.31 10.19
CA GLN A 84 -24.06 12.68 11.46
C GLN A 84 -24.16 11.15 11.35
N ILE A 85 -23.13 10.43 11.78
CA ILE A 85 -23.15 8.97 11.83
C ILE A 85 -23.90 8.49 13.08
N ASP A 86 -24.31 7.21 13.10
CA ASP A 86 -24.85 6.61 14.32
C ASP A 86 -23.79 6.56 15.42
N SER A 87 -24.14 7.00 16.63
CA SER A 87 -23.23 6.95 17.79
C SER A 87 -22.67 5.55 18.07
N MET A 88 -23.40 4.47 17.76
CA MET A 88 -22.92 3.09 17.91
C MET A 88 -21.67 2.79 17.08
N LEU A 89 -21.41 3.56 16.01
CA LEU A 89 -20.19 3.45 15.22
C LEU A 89 -18.96 4.05 15.92
N ILE A 90 -19.13 4.71 17.06
CA ILE A 90 -18.07 5.31 17.90
C ILE A 90 -17.71 4.38 19.07
N ARG A 91 -16.42 4.14 19.27
CA ARG A 91 -15.82 3.31 20.33
C ARG A 91 -14.78 4.09 21.14
N GLN A 92 -14.72 3.85 22.44
CA GLN A 92 -13.66 4.29 23.35
C GLN A 92 -12.73 3.12 23.64
N TYR A 93 -11.42 3.35 23.59
CA TYR A 93 -10.36 2.39 23.95
C TYR A 93 -9.46 3.01 25.03
N GLN A 94 -8.46 2.27 25.49
CA GLN A 94 -7.44 2.82 26.38
C GLN A 94 -6.62 3.90 25.65
N GLY A 95 -6.78 5.16 26.06
CA GLY A 95 -6.02 6.30 25.54
C GLY A 95 -6.52 6.95 24.24
N TYR A 96 -7.51 6.37 23.54
CA TYR A 96 -8.05 6.93 22.29
C TYR A 96 -9.53 6.56 22.03
N PHE A 97 -10.14 7.22 21.05
CA PHE A 97 -11.46 6.93 20.49
C PHE A 97 -11.34 6.57 19.01
N ARG A 98 -12.30 5.79 18.46
CA ARG A 98 -12.41 5.45 17.04
C ARG A 98 -13.85 5.67 16.55
N ALA A 99 -14.01 6.04 15.30
CA ALA A 99 -15.29 5.97 14.58
C ALA A 99 -15.09 5.34 13.21
N ASP A 100 -16.00 4.45 12.81
CA ASP A 100 -15.97 3.79 11.51
C ASP A 100 -17.25 4.15 10.72
N MET A 101 -17.05 4.87 9.62
CA MET A 101 -18.06 5.21 8.65
C MET A 101 -18.23 3.99 7.74
N VAL A 102 -19.42 3.43 7.67
CA VAL A 102 -19.71 2.20 6.90
C VAL A 102 -20.96 2.34 6.06
N GLY A 103 -20.90 1.87 4.81
CA GLY A 103 -21.97 2.08 3.83
C GLY A 103 -21.85 3.41 3.09
N ILE A 104 -20.63 3.90 2.91
CA ILE A 104 -20.31 5.08 2.09
C ILE A 104 -19.91 4.63 0.69
N LYS A 105 -19.94 5.56 -0.27
CA LYS A 105 -19.50 5.26 -1.64
C LYS A 105 -18.00 5.06 -1.71
N SER A 106 -17.49 4.65 -2.86
CA SER A 106 -16.09 4.90 -3.22
C SER A 106 -15.91 6.36 -3.62
N GLY A 107 -14.79 6.97 -3.23
CA GLY A 107 -14.49 8.37 -3.51
C GLY A 107 -14.00 9.16 -2.30
N SER A 108 -13.96 10.49 -2.43
CA SER A 108 -13.47 11.38 -1.37
C SER A 108 -14.57 11.72 -0.37
N HIS A 109 -14.31 11.46 0.91
CA HIS A 109 -15.22 11.75 2.02
C HIS A 109 -14.52 12.61 3.08
N THR A 110 -15.27 13.55 3.66
CA THR A 110 -14.79 14.42 4.75
C THR A 110 -15.45 14.05 6.06
N ILE A 111 -14.64 13.54 6.99
CA ILE A 111 -15.07 13.13 8.32
C ILE A 111 -14.76 14.26 9.30
N LYS A 112 -15.75 14.70 10.07
CA LYS A 112 -15.62 15.71 11.13
C LYS A 112 -15.95 15.11 12.48
N VAL A 113 -15.07 15.33 13.47
CA VAL A 113 -15.23 14.86 14.85
C VAL A 113 -15.41 16.07 15.75
N VAL A 114 -16.52 16.13 16.50
CA VAL A 114 -16.89 17.24 17.38
C VAL A 114 -16.97 16.76 18.82
N PRO A 115 -16.24 17.35 19.79
CA PRO A 115 -16.38 17.00 21.19
C PRO A 115 -17.68 17.57 21.76
N VAL A 116 -18.33 16.82 22.64
CA VAL A 116 -19.52 17.24 23.37
C VAL A 116 -19.08 17.61 24.79
N ILE A 117 -19.05 18.92 25.10
CA ILE A 117 -18.62 19.48 26.38
C ILE A 117 -19.83 20.10 27.07
N ASN A 118 -20.04 19.79 28.36
CA ASN A 118 -21.24 20.18 29.12
C ASN A 118 -22.57 19.83 28.41
N GLY A 119 -22.61 18.71 27.67
CA GLY A 119 -23.79 18.26 26.93
C GLY A 119 -24.10 19.05 25.64
N THR A 120 -23.21 19.94 25.18
CA THR A 120 -23.35 20.69 23.93
C THR A 120 -22.16 20.38 23.01
N GLU A 121 -22.36 20.38 21.69
CA GLU A 121 -21.23 20.34 20.74
C GLU A 121 -20.34 21.58 20.88
N ASP A 122 -19.05 21.36 21.11
CA ASP A 122 -18.05 22.41 20.98
C ASP A 122 -17.38 22.33 19.60
N ALA A 123 -18.04 22.95 18.63
CA ALA A 123 -17.54 23.05 17.26
C ALA A 123 -16.24 23.87 17.13
N SER A 124 -15.77 24.57 18.17
CA SER A 124 -14.47 25.26 18.16
C SER A 124 -13.30 24.33 18.48
N ASN A 125 -13.58 23.20 19.15
CA ASN A 125 -12.63 22.16 19.51
C ASN A 125 -12.74 20.91 18.62
N ALA A 126 -13.37 21.04 17.44
CA ALA A 126 -13.60 19.97 16.47
C ALA A 126 -12.44 19.82 15.46
N ALA A 127 -12.19 18.58 15.02
CA ALA A 127 -11.24 18.26 13.96
C ALA A 127 -11.96 17.79 12.69
N SER A 128 -11.27 17.79 11.54
CA SER A 128 -11.79 17.22 10.30
C SER A 128 -10.69 16.63 9.43
N GLN A 129 -11.00 15.53 8.75
CA GLN A 129 -10.07 14.77 7.92
C GLN A 129 -10.76 14.33 6.62
N THR A 130 -10.17 14.67 5.48
CA THR A 130 -10.61 14.18 4.17
C THR A 130 -9.78 12.95 3.78
N LEU A 131 -10.43 11.89 3.31
CA LEU A 131 -9.80 10.65 2.88
C LEU A 131 -10.54 10.04 1.68
N THR A 132 -10.02 8.96 1.12
CA THR A 132 -10.62 8.27 -0.03
C THR A 132 -10.94 6.83 0.32
N SER A 133 -12.23 6.46 0.22
CA SER A 133 -12.70 5.07 0.23
C SER A 133 -12.61 4.47 -1.16
N ILE A 134 -12.52 3.14 -1.22
CA ILE A 134 -12.56 2.35 -2.45
C ILE A 134 -13.86 1.52 -2.50
N ALA A 135 -14.16 0.89 -3.62
CA ALA A 135 -15.30 -0.04 -3.71
C ALA A 135 -14.86 -1.43 -3.23
N HIS A 136 -15.79 -2.26 -2.75
CA HIS A 136 -15.55 -3.70 -2.78
C HIS A 136 -15.59 -4.19 -4.23
N ASP A 137 -14.70 -5.12 -4.59
CA ASP A 137 -14.84 -5.87 -5.83
C ASP A 137 -16.13 -6.71 -5.78
N ARG A 138 -16.89 -6.67 -6.87
CA ARG A 138 -18.15 -7.41 -7.06
C ARG A 138 -18.11 -8.29 -8.31
N SER A 139 -16.93 -8.80 -8.63
CA SER A 139 -16.74 -9.99 -9.43
C SER A 139 -17.30 -11.24 -8.72
N GLY A 140 -17.47 -12.34 -9.45
CA GLY A 140 -17.97 -13.61 -8.90
C GLY A 140 -19.39 -13.98 -9.34
N PHE A 141 -19.71 -15.27 -9.26
CA PHE A 141 -21.03 -15.76 -9.68
C PHE A 141 -22.19 -15.24 -8.84
N ALA A 142 -21.96 -14.78 -7.60
CA ALA A 142 -23.01 -14.22 -6.74
C ALA A 142 -23.60 -12.91 -7.27
N PHE A 143 -22.87 -12.16 -8.10
CA PHE A 143 -23.33 -10.93 -8.75
C PHE A 143 -23.85 -11.15 -10.18
N SER A 144 -23.70 -12.37 -10.70
CA SER A 144 -24.12 -12.73 -12.06
C SER A 144 -25.59 -12.38 -12.31
N LYS A 145 -25.91 -11.98 -13.54
CA LYS A 145 -27.24 -11.48 -13.97
C LYS A 145 -27.64 -10.14 -13.30
N GLY A 146 -26.68 -9.38 -12.75
CA GLY A 146 -26.89 -8.03 -12.24
C GLY A 146 -27.49 -7.98 -10.83
N LYS A 147 -27.07 -8.90 -9.95
CA LYS A 147 -27.51 -8.95 -8.56
C LYS A 147 -26.66 -8.02 -7.68
N ALA A 148 -27.33 -7.18 -6.88
CA ALA A 148 -26.73 -6.42 -5.79
C ALA A 148 -27.21 -7.00 -4.45
N LEU A 149 -26.27 -7.49 -3.64
CA LEU A 149 -26.54 -8.41 -2.52
C LEU A 149 -26.77 -7.69 -1.19
N GLY A 150 -27.30 -8.42 -0.21
CA GLY A 150 -27.42 -7.97 1.18
C GLY A 150 -28.29 -6.72 1.32
N ALA A 151 -27.94 -5.86 2.27
CA ALA A 151 -28.57 -4.58 2.53
C ALA A 151 -28.04 -3.43 1.66
N TYR A 152 -27.09 -3.69 0.76
CA TYR A 152 -26.30 -2.66 0.09
C TYR A 152 -26.54 -2.56 -1.43
N ASN A 153 -26.47 -1.34 -1.95
CA ASN A 153 -26.47 -1.06 -3.38
C ASN A 153 -25.09 -1.41 -3.98
N GLY A 154 -25.02 -1.55 -5.31
CA GLY A 154 -23.75 -1.79 -6.02
C GLY A 154 -22.76 -0.61 -6.00
N ASP A 155 -23.07 0.48 -5.28
CA ASP A 155 -22.18 1.62 -5.02
C ASP A 155 -21.78 1.75 -3.54
N GLY A 156 -22.09 0.73 -2.72
CA GLY A 156 -21.78 0.69 -1.28
C GLY A 156 -22.75 1.40 -0.35
N THR A 157 -23.72 2.16 -0.86
CA THR A 157 -24.75 2.78 0.00
C THR A 157 -25.84 1.79 0.42
N LEU A 158 -26.47 2.01 1.57
CA LEU A 158 -27.62 1.19 2.01
C LEU A 158 -28.79 1.26 1.01
N LYS A 159 -29.44 0.11 0.76
CA LYS A 159 -30.69 -0.01 0.00
C LYS A 159 -31.77 0.88 0.66
N SER A 160 -32.58 1.56 -0.16
CA SER A 160 -33.56 2.53 0.35
C SER A 160 -34.56 1.89 1.31
N GLY A 161 -34.59 2.37 2.56
CA GLY A 161 -35.48 1.85 3.60
C GLY A 161 -34.96 0.61 4.34
N ALA A 162 -33.70 0.21 4.13
CA ALA A 162 -33.07 -0.86 4.91
C ALA A 162 -33.10 -0.57 6.42
N VAL A 163 -33.30 -1.61 7.23
CA VAL A 163 -33.22 -1.53 8.69
C VAL A 163 -31.79 -1.78 9.12
N VAL A 164 -31.20 -0.85 9.87
CA VAL A 164 -29.91 -1.04 10.52
C VAL A 164 -30.14 -1.50 11.97
N VAL A 165 -29.43 -2.55 12.38
CA VAL A 165 -29.48 -3.12 13.74
C VAL A 165 -28.06 -3.20 14.28
N TYR A 166 -27.80 -2.68 15.48
CA TYR A 166 -26.50 -2.81 16.14
C TYR A 166 -26.52 -3.92 17.18
N VAL A 167 -25.48 -4.76 17.18
CA VAL A 167 -25.31 -5.88 18.12
C VAL A 167 -23.93 -5.81 18.76
N THR A 168 -23.91 -5.88 20.08
CA THR A 168 -22.72 -6.01 20.93
C THR A 168 -22.88 -7.24 21.80
N ASP A 169 -21.81 -7.76 22.42
CA ASP A 169 -21.94 -8.87 23.38
C ASP A 169 -23.00 -8.60 24.46
N SER A 170 -22.91 -7.43 25.09
CA SER A 170 -23.83 -6.95 26.12
C SER A 170 -25.29 -6.74 25.65
N THR A 171 -25.55 -6.72 24.34
CA THR A 171 -26.88 -6.49 23.76
C THR A 171 -27.43 -7.64 22.94
N LYS A 172 -26.66 -8.69 22.63
CA LYS A 172 -27.07 -9.82 21.78
C LYS A 172 -28.40 -10.48 22.18
N ASP A 173 -28.74 -10.52 23.46
CA ASP A 173 -30.00 -11.08 23.97
C ASP A 173 -31.12 -10.05 24.22
N SER A 174 -30.81 -8.74 24.14
CA SER A 174 -31.72 -7.65 24.56
C SER A 174 -31.98 -6.60 23.47
N VAL A 175 -31.19 -6.59 22.40
CA VAL A 175 -31.35 -5.79 21.17
C VAL A 175 -32.75 -5.99 20.59
N LYS A 176 -33.35 -4.91 20.06
CA LYS A 176 -34.71 -4.92 19.52
C LYS A 176 -34.76 -4.27 18.16
N ALA A 177 -35.49 -4.90 17.25
CA ALA A 177 -35.77 -4.36 15.92
C ALA A 177 -37.22 -4.68 15.52
N THR A 178 -37.76 -3.89 14.59
CA THR A 178 -39.05 -4.15 13.96
C THR A 178 -38.79 -4.52 12.50
N ILE A 179 -38.83 -5.82 12.19
CA ILE A 179 -38.54 -6.38 10.86
C ILE A 179 -39.87 -6.84 10.24
N GLY A 180 -40.16 -6.42 9.00
CA GLY A 180 -41.45 -6.72 8.34
C GLY A 180 -42.70 -6.18 9.07
N GLY A 181 -42.53 -5.28 10.05
CA GLY A 181 -43.60 -4.82 10.95
C GLY A 181 -43.74 -5.64 12.25
N VAL A 182 -42.95 -6.70 12.43
CA VAL A 182 -42.92 -7.54 13.64
C VAL A 182 -41.78 -7.08 14.55
N SER A 183 -42.10 -6.68 15.78
CA SER A 183 -41.11 -6.30 16.79
C SER A 183 -40.61 -7.52 17.56
N VAL A 184 -39.30 -7.76 17.53
CA VAL A 184 -38.62 -8.91 18.13
C VAL A 184 -37.50 -8.48 19.09
N THR A 185 -36.88 -9.43 19.80
CA THR A 185 -35.80 -9.16 20.75
C THR A 185 -34.78 -10.30 20.76
N GLY A 186 -33.49 -9.96 20.73
CA GLY A 186 -32.37 -10.91 20.62
C GLY A 186 -31.92 -11.16 19.17
N PHE A 187 -30.62 -11.37 18.96
CA PHE A 187 -29.94 -11.42 17.66
C PHE A 187 -30.54 -12.48 16.72
N GLN A 188 -30.57 -13.75 17.13
CA GLN A 188 -31.20 -14.82 16.35
C GLN A 188 -32.67 -14.56 16.03
N ASN A 189 -33.42 -13.92 16.93
CA ASN A 189 -34.83 -13.59 16.69
C ASN A 189 -35.00 -12.46 15.66
N ILE A 190 -34.04 -11.54 15.56
CA ILE A 190 -33.98 -10.53 14.49
C ILE A 190 -33.66 -11.19 13.15
N VAL A 191 -32.70 -12.12 13.11
CA VAL A 191 -32.41 -12.93 11.92
C VAL A 191 -33.65 -13.73 11.49
N ASN A 192 -34.29 -14.45 12.41
CA ASN A 192 -35.54 -15.20 12.15
C ASN A 192 -36.64 -14.30 11.54
N ALA A 193 -36.81 -13.08 12.06
CA ALA A 193 -37.82 -12.14 11.55
C ALA A 193 -37.51 -11.60 10.13
N CYS A 194 -36.29 -11.77 9.62
CA CYS A 194 -35.94 -11.45 8.23
C CYS A 194 -36.53 -12.44 7.22
N GLN A 195 -36.93 -13.65 7.65
CA GLN A 195 -37.47 -14.69 6.77
C GLN A 195 -38.74 -14.23 6.02
N ASP A 196 -39.65 -13.58 6.75
CA ASP A 196 -40.95 -13.14 6.23
C ASP A 196 -40.93 -11.66 5.76
N SER A 197 -39.74 -11.06 5.67
CA SER A 197 -39.52 -9.66 5.31
C SER A 197 -39.25 -9.45 3.82
N THR A 198 -39.65 -8.29 3.30
CA THR A 198 -39.19 -7.74 2.01
C THR A 198 -38.33 -6.47 2.17
N VAL A 199 -38.09 -6.06 3.41
CA VAL A 199 -37.24 -4.91 3.77
C VAL A 199 -35.81 -5.42 4.02
N PRO A 200 -34.78 -4.86 3.35
CA PRO A 200 -33.39 -5.24 3.58
C PRO A 200 -32.94 -4.93 5.01
N VAL A 201 -31.97 -5.67 5.53
CA VAL A 201 -31.51 -5.56 6.92
C VAL A 201 -29.99 -5.63 6.99
N ALA A 202 -29.35 -4.61 7.56
CA ALA A 202 -27.94 -4.59 7.90
C ALA A 202 -27.78 -4.81 9.40
N ILE A 203 -27.20 -5.94 9.81
CA ILE A 203 -26.87 -6.22 11.21
C ILE A 203 -25.38 -5.92 11.41
N ARG A 204 -25.10 -4.90 12.24
CA ARG A 204 -23.79 -4.33 12.52
C ARG A 204 -23.29 -4.82 13.88
N CYS A 205 -22.39 -5.80 13.83
CA CYS A 205 -21.77 -6.41 14.99
C CYS A 205 -20.53 -5.61 15.45
N ILE A 206 -20.36 -5.43 16.75
CA ILE A 206 -19.29 -4.61 17.34
C ILE A 206 -18.65 -5.36 18.52
N GLY A 207 -17.33 -5.56 18.46
CA GLY A 207 -16.53 -6.17 19.53
C GLY A 207 -16.54 -7.70 19.56
N ASN A 208 -16.03 -8.25 20.65
CA ASN A 208 -15.93 -9.68 20.94
C ASN A 208 -17.31 -10.25 21.32
N ILE A 209 -18.10 -10.67 20.33
CA ILE A 209 -19.44 -11.24 20.60
C ILE A 209 -19.28 -12.73 20.92
N THR A 210 -19.56 -13.09 22.17
CA THR A 210 -19.70 -14.49 22.60
C THR A 210 -21.15 -14.97 22.42
N ASP A 211 -21.42 -16.25 22.64
CA ASP A 211 -22.73 -16.89 22.39
C ASP A 211 -23.98 -16.11 22.81
N PRO A 212 -24.87 -15.78 21.86
CA PRO A 212 -26.26 -15.43 22.16
C PRO A 212 -26.99 -16.58 22.86
N SER A 213 -27.86 -16.27 23.82
CA SER A 213 -28.66 -17.26 24.56
C SER A 213 -29.68 -18.04 23.71
N THR A 214 -29.80 -17.70 22.43
CA THR A 214 -30.67 -18.34 21.44
C THR A 214 -29.87 -18.54 20.16
N LEU A 215 -29.43 -19.77 19.91
CA LEU A 215 -28.76 -20.25 18.69
C LEU A 215 -29.39 -21.60 18.30
N ASP A 216 -29.32 -21.98 17.03
CA ASP A 216 -29.63 -23.36 16.62
C ASP A 216 -28.33 -24.15 16.54
N LYS A 217 -28.04 -24.99 17.54
CA LYS A 217 -26.84 -25.86 17.61
C LYS A 217 -25.47 -25.14 17.62
N GLY A 218 -25.36 -23.97 18.23
CA GLY A 218 -24.12 -23.17 18.17
C GLY A 218 -23.99 -22.33 16.90
N ASP A 219 -25.05 -22.25 16.07
CA ASP A 219 -25.08 -21.37 14.90
C ASP A 219 -26.07 -20.21 15.05
N LEU A 220 -25.63 -19.05 14.56
CA LEU A 220 -26.52 -18.01 14.07
C LEU A 220 -27.16 -18.49 12.76
N LEU A 221 -28.41 -18.95 12.84
CA LEU A 221 -29.11 -19.62 11.76
C LEU A 221 -29.82 -18.62 10.83
N VAL A 222 -29.42 -18.61 9.56
CA VAL A 222 -30.00 -17.85 8.44
C VAL A 222 -30.84 -18.82 7.59
N ASP A 223 -32.14 -18.98 7.94
CA ASP A 223 -33.06 -19.94 7.31
C ASP A 223 -34.10 -19.25 6.41
N LYS A 224 -34.12 -19.60 5.11
CA LYS A 224 -35.06 -19.13 4.07
C LYS A 224 -35.12 -17.60 3.85
N ILE A 225 -34.14 -16.84 4.32
CA ILE A 225 -34.11 -15.36 4.26
C ILE A 225 -33.84 -14.87 2.84
N LYS A 226 -34.65 -13.91 2.35
CA LYS A 226 -34.62 -13.41 0.96
C LYS A 226 -34.83 -11.89 0.84
N CYS A 227 -34.66 -11.16 1.93
CA CYS A 227 -34.96 -9.72 2.02
C CYS A 227 -33.82 -8.79 1.56
N GLY A 228 -32.60 -9.32 1.38
CA GLY A 228 -31.38 -8.52 1.36
C GLY A 228 -30.81 -8.38 2.77
N LEU A 229 -30.14 -9.42 3.29
CA LEU A 229 -29.55 -9.45 4.63
C LEU A 229 -28.03 -9.28 4.54
N THR A 230 -27.48 -8.28 5.23
CA THR A 230 -26.04 -8.20 5.52
C THR A 230 -25.81 -8.44 7.01
N ILE A 231 -24.83 -9.30 7.33
CA ILE A 231 -24.24 -9.41 8.66
C ILE A 231 -22.82 -8.89 8.55
N GLU A 232 -22.53 -7.73 9.12
CA GLU A 232 -21.24 -7.05 9.01
C GLU A 232 -20.64 -6.74 10.37
N GLY A 233 -19.34 -6.99 10.54
CA GLY A 233 -18.58 -6.46 11.67
C GLY A 233 -18.13 -5.02 11.41
N ILE A 234 -17.92 -4.26 12.49
CA ILE A 234 -17.53 -2.85 12.46
C ILE A 234 -16.14 -2.71 13.07
N GLY A 235 -15.27 -1.97 12.40
CA GLY A 235 -13.90 -1.77 12.86
C GLY A 235 -12.99 -2.94 12.45
N SER A 236 -11.94 -3.16 13.24
CA SER A 236 -10.98 -4.26 13.05
C SER A 236 -11.08 -5.31 14.15
N ASP A 237 -12.04 -5.14 15.06
CA ASP A 237 -12.11 -5.70 16.41
C ASP A 237 -13.44 -6.45 16.69
N THR A 238 -14.29 -6.61 15.67
CA THR A 238 -15.47 -7.49 15.77
C THR A 238 -15.10 -8.95 15.55
N THR A 239 -15.49 -9.81 16.48
CA THR A 239 -15.38 -11.27 16.35
C THR A 239 -16.68 -11.97 16.75
N PHE A 240 -16.91 -13.15 16.18
CA PHE A 240 -17.81 -14.17 16.73
C PHE A 240 -16.94 -15.23 17.40
N ASN A 241 -17.08 -15.35 18.72
CA ASN A 241 -16.19 -16.12 19.58
C ASN A 241 -17.02 -17.15 20.36
N GLY A 242 -17.06 -18.38 19.87
CA GLY A 242 -17.94 -19.45 20.38
C GLY A 242 -18.92 -20.00 19.34
N PHE A 243 -19.52 -19.16 18.48
CA PHE A 243 -20.60 -19.57 17.57
C PHE A 243 -20.30 -19.36 16.08
N GLY A 244 -20.91 -20.21 15.24
CA GLY A 244 -20.83 -20.17 13.78
C GLY A 244 -21.99 -19.44 13.10
N VAL A 245 -21.96 -19.36 11.76
CA VAL A 245 -23.07 -18.82 10.94
C VAL A 245 -23.53 -19.87 9.92
N ARG A 246 -24.77 -20.36 10.07
CA ARG A 246 -25.32 -21.40 9.18
C ARG A 246 -26.40 -20.87 8.27
N ILE A 247 -26.19 -20.98 6.96
CA ILE A 247 -27.06 -20.43 5.91
C ILE A 247 -27.76 -21.58 5.17
N LYS A 248 -29.10 -21.58 5.13
CA LYS A 248 -29.91 -22.57 4.39
C LYS A 248 -31.18 -21.96 3.77
N GLY A 249 -31.56 -22.42 2.58
CA GLY A 249 -32.75 -21.98 1.83
C GLY A 249 -32.76 -20.50 1.40
N SER A 250 -31.65 -19.79 1.60
CA SER A 250 -31.59 -18.32 1.64
C SER A 250 -30.98 -17.71 0.38
N SER A 251 -31.23 -16.42 0.14
CA SER A 251 -30.73 -15.71 -1.04
C SER A 251 -30.63 -14.22 -0.78
N ASP A 252 -29.76 -13.50 -1.50
CA ASP A 252 -29.51 -12.07 -1.26
C ASP A 252 -28.91 -11.87 0.16
N VAL A 253 -27.87 -12.65 0.48
CA VAL A 253 -27.19 -12.68 1.79
C VAL A 253 -25.71 -12.33 1.66
N GLU A 254 -25.23 -11.48 2.56
CA GLU A 254 -23.84 -10.98 2.64
C GLU A 254 -23.32 -11.16 4.08
N VAL A 255 -22.11 -11.69 4.25
CA VAL A 255 -21.44 -11.83 5.56
C VAL A 255 -20.02 -11.27 5.44
N ARG A 256 -19.66 -10.28 6.27
CA ARG A 256 -18.39 -9.55 6.08
C ARG A 256 -17.73 -8.93 7.31
N ASN A 257 -16.42 -8.72 7.25
CA ASN A 257 -15.62 -8.00 8.26
C ASN A 257 -15.75 -8.56 9.69
N ILE A 258 -15.74 -9.90 9.83
CA ILE A 258 -15.87 -10.62 11.11
C ILE A 258 -14.72 -11.60 11.26
N GLY A 259 -14.10 -11.67 12.43
CA GLY A 259 -13.22 -12.78 12.81
C GLY A 259 -14.00 -13.90 13.49
N LEU A 260 -13.94 -15.12 12.96
CA LEU A 260 -14.60 -16.29 13.55
C LEU A 260 -13.58 -17.17 14.27
N MET A 261 -13.80 -17.41 15.56
CA MET A 261 -12.86 -18.13 16.43
C MET A 261 -13.60 -18.97 17.49
N ASN A 262 -12.96 -20.07 17.92
CA ASN A 262 -13.49 -21.01 18.93
C ASN A 262 -14.92 -21.52 18.65
N CYS A 263 -15.29 -21.64 17.37
CA CYS A 263 -16.62 -22.06 16.94
C CYS A 263 -16.97 -23.48 17.46
N ASP A 264 -18.03 -23.58 18.27
CA ASP A 264 -18.56 -24.79 18.90
C ASP A 264 -19.68 -25.48 18.09
N SER A 265 -20.01 -24.92 16.91
CA SER A 265 -21.12 -25.35 16.05
C SER A 265 -21.21 -26.87 15.94
N SER A 266 -22.36 -27.42 16.35
CA SER A 266 -22.62 -28.86 16.26
C SER A 266 -22.92 -29.32 14.83
N GLU A 267 -22.82 -28.43 13.83
CA GLU A 267 -22.79 -28.78 12.40
C GLU A 267 -21.37 -28.70 11.82
N GLY A 268 -20.38 -28.28 12.62
CA GLY A 268 -18.93 -28.35 12.35
C GLY A 268 -18.34 -27.18 11.57
N ASP A 269 -19.18 -26.29 11.04
CA ASP A 269 -18.74 -25.21 10.13
C ASP A 269 -18.68 -23.85 10.85
N SER A 270 -17.59 -23.07 10.71
CA SER A 270 -17.56 -21.68 11.19
C SER A 270 -18.49 -20.78 10.38
N VAL A 271 -18.51 -20.93 9.05
CA VAL A 271 -19.60 -20.45 8.18
C VAL A 271 -20.04 -21.58 7.25
N GLY A 272 -21.25 -22.11 7.45
CA GLY A 272 -21.77 -23.27 6.71
C GLY A 272 -22.95 -22.92 5.80
N LEU A 273 -22.74 -22.87 4.49
CA LEU A 273 -23.83 -22.81 3.51
C LEU A 273 -24.33 -24.24 3.22
N GLN A 274 -25.44 -24.68 3.83
CA GLN A 274 -25.80 -26.11 3.88
C GLN A 274 -26.66 -26.62 2.71
N GLN A 275 -27.74 -25.91 2.35
CA GLN A 275 -28.58 -26.26 1.19
C GLN A 275 -29.46 -25.15 0.67
N ASP A 276 -29.85 -25.26 -0.61
CA ASP A 276 -30.85 -24.44 -1.30
C ASP A 276 -30.55 -22.94 -1.32
N ASN A 277 -29.28 -22.56 -1.12
CA ASN A 277 -28.85 -21.16 -1.12
C ASN A 277 -28.51 -20.66 -2.53
N GLN A 278 -28.81 -19.38 -2.81
CA GLN A 278 -28.47 -18.76 -4.09
C GLN A 278 -28.07 -17.29 -3.95
N TYR A 279 -27.03 -16.82 -4.64
CA TYR A 279 -26.59 -15.41 -4.60
C TYR A 279 -26.25 -14.99 -3.15
N CYS A 280 -25.20 -15.61 -2.61
CA CYS A 280 -24.63 -15.31 -1.30
C CYS A 280 -23.14 -14.99 -1.41
N TRP A 281 -22.65 -14.11 -0.54
CA TRP A 281 -21.27 -13.61 -0.54
C TRP A 281 -20.68 -13.61 0.88
N VAL A 282 -19.49 -14.17 1.05
CA VAL A 282 -18.73 -14.13 2.31
C VAL A 282 -17.36 -13.53 2.03
N HIS A 283 -17.03 -12.39 2.65
CA HIS A 283 -15.82 -11.65 2.29
C HIS A 283 -15.23 -10.81 3.42
N ASN A 284 -13.93 -10.53 3.36
CA ASN A 284 -13.23 -9.75 4.38
C ASN A 284 -13.40 -10.34 5.79
N CYS A 285 -13.54 -11.66 5.92
CA CYS A 285 -13.61 -12.34 7.22
C CYS A 285 -12.29 -13.05 7.54
N ASP A 286 -11.92 -13.06 8.83
CA ASP A 286 -10.85 -13.90 9.35
C ASP A 286 -11.45 -15.22 9.84
N PHE A 287 -10.81 -16.34 9.52
CA PHE A 287 -11.17 -17.67 9.98
C PHE A 287 -10.02 -18.24 10.79
N PHE A 288 -10.22 -18.33 12.11
CA PHE A 288 -9.30 -18.95 13.06
C PHE A 288 -9.80 -20.37 13.42
N TYR A 289 -9.09 -21.04 14.34
CA TYR A 289 -9.48 -22.35 14.85
C TYR A 289 -10.93 -22.41 15.37
N GLY A 290 -11.66 -23.44 14.93
CA GLY A 290 -12.87 -23.90 15.62
C GLY A 290 -12.54 -24.64 16.92
N ASP A 291 -13.54 -25.29 17.50
CA ASP A 291 -13.34 -26.33 18.52
C ASP A 291 -13.22 -27.73 17.89
N ALA A 292 -12.56 -28.63 18.61
CA ALA A 292 -12.13 -29.91 18.04
C ALA A 292 -13.31 -30.87 17.83
N GLY A 293 -13.48 -31.34 16.59
CA GLY A 293 -14.51 -32.31 16.22
C GLY A 293 -14.22 -33.75 16.68
N SER A 294 -15.05 -34.70 16.24
CA SER A 294 -14.90 -36.12 16.60
C SER A 294 -13.77 -36.83 15.86
N ASP A 295 -13.43 -36.36 14.67
CA ASP A 295 -12.49 -37.02 13.76
C ASP A 295 -11.08 -36.42 13.92
N ALA A 296 -10.04 -37.23 13.74
CA ALA A 296 -8.66 -36.82 14.02
C ALA A 296 -8.15 -35.66 13.12
N ASP A 297 -8.78 -35.44 11.97
CA ASP A 297 -8.50 -34.30 11.08
C ASP A 297 -9.39 -33.07 11.38
N GLN A 298 -10.16 -33.08 12.48
CA GLN A 298 -10.99 -31.95 12.97
C GLN A 298 -10.35 -31.22 14.17
N ALA A 299 -9.05 -31.45 14.44
CA ALA A 299 -8.36 -30.89 15.61
C ALA A 299 -8.27 -29.34 15.63
N LYS A 300 -8.39 -28.70 14.47
CA LYS A 300 -8.44 -27.24 14.28
C LYS A 300 -9.87 -26.70 13.98
N GLY A 301 -10.90 -27.53 14.18
CA GLY A 301 -12.26 -27.37 13.63
C GLY A 301 -12.52 -28.31 12.44
N ASP A 302 -13.78 -28.44 11.98
CA ASP A 302 -14.08 -29.09 10.69
C ASP A 302 -13.97 -28.07 9.53
N GLY A 303 -15.08 -27.52 9.02
CA GLY A 303 -15.06 -26.59 7.89
C GLY A 303 -14.97 -25.12 8.30
N ALA A 304 -13.99 -24.36 7.79
CA ALA A 304 -13.97 -22.92 8.02
C ALA A 304 -15.12 -22.21 7.25
N LEU A 305 -15.21 -22.43 5.93
CA LEU A 305 -16.21 -21.81 5.06
C LEU A 305 -16.72 -22.84 4.03
N ASP A 306 -17.63 -23.71 4.47
CA ASP A 306 -18.16 -24.82 3.69
C ASP A 306 -19.36 -24.41 2.80
N THR A 307 -19.50 -25.03 1.63
CA THR A 307 -20.53 -24.66 0.64
C THR A 307 -21.14 -25.88 -0.03
N LYS A 308 -22.25 -26.34 0.54
CA LYS A 308 -22.99 -27.56 0.23
C LYS A 308 -24.32 -27.17 -0.45
N LYS A 309 -24.74 -27.89 -1.50
CA LYS A 309 -26.06 -27.74 -2.18
C LYS A 309 -26.48 -26.28 -2.48
N SER A 310 -25.55 -25.45 -2.97
CA SER A 310 -25.70 -23.99 -3.09
C SER A 310 -25.15 -23.48 -4.43
N GLN A 311 -25.81 -22.49 -5.06
CA GLN A 311 -25.49 -22.01 -6.42
C GLN A 311 -25.24 -20.49 -6.44
N TYR A 312 -24.46 -19.98 -7.40
CA TYR A 312 -24.16 -18.55 -7.52
C TYR A 312 -23.59 -17.98 -6.22
N ILE A 313 -22.49 -18.56 -5.75
CA ILE A 313 -21.82 -18.19 -4.50
C ILE A 313 -20.48 -17.55 -4.82
N THR A 314 -20.00 -16.65 -3.97
CA THR A 314 -18.67 -16.04 -4.08
C THR A 314 -18.08 -15.88 -2.69
N HIS A 315 -16.81 -16.26 -2.54
CA HIS A 315 -16.04 -16.16 -1.31
C HIS A 315 -14.74 -15.44 -1.64
N SER A 316 -14.50 -14.28 -1.03
CA SER A 316 -13.45 -13.38 -1.51
C SER A 316 -12.77 -12.56 -0.43
N TYR A 317 -11.47 -12.28 -0.55
CA TYR A 317 -10.75 -11.46 0.44
C TYR A 317 -10.89 -11.99 1.88
N ASN A 318 -11.05 -13.30 2.08
CA ASN A 318 -11.04 -13.91 3.42
C ASN A 318 -9.63 -14.39 3.78
N HIS A 319 -9.28 -14.38 5.06
CA HIS A 319 -7.99 -14.85 5.58
C HIS A 319 -8.22 -16.08 6.45
N PHE A 320 -7.62 -17.21 6.10
CA PHE A 320 -7.72 -18.48 6.82
C PHE A 320 -6.44 -18.72 7.60
N TRP A 321 -6.46 -18.35 8.88
CA TRP A 321 -5.33 -18.46 9.81
C TRP A 321 -5.20 -19.90 10.31
N ASP A 322 -4.19 -20.61 9.81
CA ASP A 322 -3.84 -22.00 10.14
C ASP A 322 -5.03 -22.99 10.11
N SER A 323 -6.04 -22.72 9.27
CA SER A 323 -7.31 -23.47 9.29
C SER A 323 -7.16 -24.92 8.79
N GLY A 324 -7.61 -25.91 9.58
CA GLY A 324 -7.43 -27.34 9.24
C GLY A 324 -8.10 -27.78 7.93
N LYS A 325 -9.37 -27.41 7.73
CA LYS A 325 -10.06 -27.53 6.43
C LYS A 325 -10.80 -26.24 6.12
N THR A 326 -10.62 -25.71 4.92
CA THR A 326 -11.21 -24.42 4.54
C THR A 326 -12.55 -24.57 3.80
N HIS A 327 -12.61 -25.31 2.69
CA HIS A 327 -13.82 -25.39 1.85
C HIS A 327 -14.14 -26.79 1.29
N LEU A 328 -15.17 -27.46 1.81
CA LEU A 328 -15.90 -28.49 1.07
C LEU A 328 -16.96 -27.82 0.17
N SER A 329 -16.72 -27.83 -1.13
CA SER A 329 -17.68 -27.44 -2.17
C SER A 329 -18.46 -28.66 -2.70
N GLY A 330 -19.75 -28.71 -2.41
CA GLY A 330 -20.69 -29.74 -2.87
C GLY A 330 -20.70 -31.00 -2.01
N ASN A 331 -21.88 -31.39 -1.51
CA ASN A 331 -22.09 -32.60 -0.71
C ASN A 331 -23.53 -33.15 -0.85
N GLY A 332 -23.71 -34.09 -1.78
CA GLY A 332 -25.02 -34.65 -2.13
C GLY A 332 -25.85 -33.78 -3.09
N ASP A 333 -25.16 -32.98 -3.90
CA ASP A 333 -25.71 -32.03 -4.84
C ASP A 333 -26.21 -32.74 -6.12
N THR A 334 -27.27 -32.22 -6.75
CA THR A 334 -27.89 -32.82 -7.95
C THR A 334 -28.11 -31.83 -9.10
N THR A 335 -27.63 -30.60 -8.94
CA THR A 335 -27.79 -29.48 -9.88
C THR A 335 -26.45 -28.83 -10.16
N LEU A 336 -26.29 -28.15 -11.30
CA LEU A 336 -25.05 -27.44 -11.62
C LEU A 336 -24.88 -26.20 -10.73
N ASN A 337 -23.90 -26.24 -9.84
CA ASN A 337 -23.47 -25.13 -9.00
C ASN A 337 -22.49 -24.22 -9.74
N TYR A 338 -22.48 -22.94 -9.36
CA TYR A 338 -21.57 -21.92 -9.87
C TYR A 338 -20.95 -21.19 -8.67
N LEU A 339 -19.65 -21.41 -8.42
CA LEU A 339 -18.94 -20.92 -7.23
C LEU A 339 -17.71 -20.10 -7.63
N THR A 340 -17.30 -19.14 -6.80
CA THR A 340 -16.08 -18.36 -7.01
C THR A 340 -15.30 -18.21 -5.71
N TYR A 341 -13.97 -18.38 -5.81
CA TYR A 341 -12.99 -18.12 -4.77
C TYR A 341 -11.96 -17.13 -5.33
N HIS A 342 -11.84 -15.92 -4.78
CA HIS A 342 -10.82 -14.97 -5.25
C HIS A 342 -10.23 -14.08 -4.17
N HIS A 343 -8.94 -13.74 -4.31
CA HIS A 343 -8.23 -12.86 -3.37
C HIS A 343 -8.26 -13.34 -1.91
N ASN A 344 -8.55 -14.62 -1.65
CA ASN A 344 -8.47 -15.19 -0.32
C ASN A 344 -6.99 -15.51 0.02
N TRP A 345 -6.62 -15.34 1.28
CA TRP A 345 -5.34 -15.78 1.84
C TRP A 345 -5.56 -17.09 2.59
N TYR A 346 -4.92 -18.15 2.11
CA TYR A 346 -4.82 -19.43 2.79
C TYR A 346 -3.45 -19.47 3.46
N ASP A 347 -3.42 -19.18 4.77
CA ASP A 347 -2.22 -18.86 5.52
C ASP A 347 -1.95 -19.97 6.53
N HIS A 348 -0.97 -20.83 6.22
CA HIS A 348 -0.60 -22.04 6.97
C HIS A 348 -1.71 -23.11 7.07
N SER A 349 -2.88 -22.87 6.47
CA SER A 349 -4.05 -23.75 6.52
C SER A 349 -3.82 -25.09 5.81
N ASP A 350 -4.22 -26.22 6.42
CA ASP A 350 -3.79 -27.53 5.91
C ASP A 350 -4.39 -27.88 4.54
N SER A 351 -5.71 -27.73 4.37
CA SER A 351 -6.44 -28.44 3.30
C SER A 351 -7.76 -27.82 2.80
N ARG A 352 -8.19 -28.33 1.63
CA ARG A 352 -9.49 -28.09 0.96
C ARG A 352 -9.69 -26.67 0.40
N HIS A 353 -8.83 -26.21 -0.51
CA HIS A 353 -8.73 -24.81 -0.94
C HIS A 353 -9.10 -24.49 -2.42
N PRO A 354 -10.28 -24.84 -2.97
CA PRO A 354 -11.37 -25.65 -2.43
C PRO A 354 -11.24 -27.14 -2.74
N LEU A 355 -11.89 -28.00 -1.95
CA LEU A 355 -12.20 -29.38 -2.33
C LEU A 355 -13.57 -29.43 -3.01
N VAL A 356 -13.61 -29.74 -4.30
CA VAL A 356 -14.82 -29.63 -5.13
C VAL A 356 -15.38 -30.98 -5.54
N ARG A 357 -16.69 -31.17 -5.37
CA ARG A 357 -17.44 -32.38 -5.74
C ARG A 357 -18.61 -32.05 -6.68
N VAL A 358 -19.19 -33.11 -7.25
CA VAL A 358 -20.47 -33.23 -7.97
C VAL A 358 -21.05 -31.95 -8.58
N SER A 359 -21.14 -31.92 -9.91
CA SER A 359 -21.92 -30.91 -10.65
C SER A 359 -21.59 -29.47 -10.27
N SER A 360 -20.30 -29.14 -10.13
CA SER A 360 -19.87 -27.78 -9.75
C SER A 360 -18.92 -27.19 -10.78
N ALA A 361 -19.24 -25.98 -11.26
CA ALA A 361 -18.37 -25.11 -12.03
C ALA A 361 -17.78 -24.06 -11.08
N VAL A 362 -16.50 -24.17 -10.79
CA VAL A 362 -15.82 -23.38 -9.75
C VAL A 362 -14.69 -22.58 -10.35
N HIS A 363 -14.67 -21.28 -10.08
CA HIS A 363 -13.62 -20.38 -10.51
C HIS A 363 -12.75 -19.96 -9.33
N CYS A 364 -11.46 -20.26 -9.37
CA CYS A 364 -10.47 -19.90 -8.35
C CYS A 364 -9.43 -18.98 -9.00
N TYR A 365 -9.40 -17.71 -8.63
CA TYR A 365 -8.43 -16.76 -9.20
C TYR A 365 -7.85 -15.76 -8.23
N ASN A 366 -6.58 -15.38 -8.42
CA ASN A 366 -5.85 -14.47 -7.54
C ASN A 366 -5.93 -14.81 -6.04
N ASN A 367 -6.09 -16.08 -5.66
CA ASN A 367 -5.94 -16.49 -4.26
C ASN A 367 -4.45 -16.69 -3.95
N PHE A 368 -4.05 -16.37 -2.72
CA PHE A 368 -2.71 -16.62 -2.21
C PHE A 368 -2.75 -17.85 -1.29
N TYR A 369 -1.92 -18.84 -1.60
CA TYR A 369 -1.72 -20.04 -0.81
C TYR A 369 -0.30 -19.95 -0.24
N ASP A 370 -0.19 -19.91 1.09
CA ASP A 370 1.05 -19.67 1.83
C ASP A 370 1.16 -20.72 2.94
N GLY A 371 2.28 -21.43 3.05
CA GLY A 371 2.46 -22.50 4.06
C GLY A 371 1.44 -23.65 4.04
N VAL A 372 0.79 -23.92 2.91
CA VAL A 372 -0.34 -24.88 2.85
C VAL A 372 0.14 -26.34 3.00
N ALA A 373 0.01 -26.84 4.25
CA ALA A 373 0.70 -28.03 4.74
C ALA A 373 0.29 -29.39 4.12
N LYS A 374 -0.94 -29.54 3.59
CA LYS A 374 -1.38 -30.80 2.94
C LYS A 374 -1.65 -30.61 1.44
N TYR A 375 -2.67 -29.82 1.08
CA TYR A 375 -3.01 -29.56 -0.33
C TYR A 375 -3.85 -28.30 -0.53
N GLY A 376 -3.67 -27.68 -1.70
CA GLY A 376 -4.50 -26.57 -2.20
C GLY A 376 -5.86 -27.07 -2.69
N MET A 377 -6.10 -27.01 -4.00
CA MET A 377 -7.39 -27.37 -4.60
C MET A 377 -7.43 -28.81 -5.13
N ILE A 378 -8.59 -29.46 -5.02
CA ILE A 378 -8.79 -30.83 -5.57
C ILE A 378 -10.17 -31.00 -6.21
N ALA A 379 -10.20 -31.57 -7.42
CA ALA A 379 -11.42 -31.84 -8.16
C ALA A 379 -11.86 -33.32 -8.09
N ARG A 380 -13.08 -33.55 -7.58
CA ARG A 380 -13.73 -34.85 -7.39
C ARG A 380 -15.09 -34.92 -8.10
N LEU A 381 -15.57 -36.14 -8.35
CA LEU A 381 -16.91 -36.51 -8.79
C LEU A 381 -17.47 -35.65 -9.95
N GLY A 382 -16.72 -35.49 -11.04
CA GLY A 382 -17.22 -34.82 -12.24
C GLY A 382 -17.31 -33.29 -12.18
N SER A 383 -16.71 -32.66 -11.15
CA SER A 383 -16.61 -31.19 -11.07
C SER A 383 -15.68 -30.58 -12.14
N SER A 384 -15.76 -29.27 -12.34
CA SER A 384 -14.87 -28.48 -13.19
C SER A 384 -14.34 -27.28 -12.42
N ILE A 385 -13.02 -27.18 -12.25
CA ILE A 385 -12.35 -26.01 -11.67
C ILE A 385 -11.60 -25.24 -12.77
N PHE A 386 -11.80 -23.93 -12.87
CA PHE A 386 -10.85 -23.05 -13.55
C PHE A 386 -9.98 -22.38 -12.49
N ALA A 387 -8.67 -22.57 -12.59
CA ALA A 387 -7.68 -21.98 -11.70
C ALA A 387 -6.80 -21.01 -12.50
N GLU A 388 -7.00 -19.70 -12.36
CA GLU A 388 -6.19 -18.71 -13.08
C GLU A 388 -5.48 -17.69 -12.17
N GLU A 389 -4.23 -17.36 -12.51
CA GLU A 389 -3.45 -16.28 -11.87
C GLU A 389 -3.42 -16.34 -10.32
N ASN A 390 -3.40 -17.54 -9.71
CA ASN A 390 -3.21 -17.73 -8.27
C ASN A 390 -1.70 -17.81 -7.94
N TYR A 391 -1.30 -17.53 -6.69
CA TYR A 391 0.08 -17.72 -6.21
C TYR A 391 0.12 -18.84 -5.17
N PHE A 392 0.90 -19.88 -5.42
CA PHE A 392 1.16 -20.96 -4.48
C PHE A 392 2.61 -20.88 -3.96
N LYS A 393 2.77 -20.50 -2.69
CA LYS A 393 4.01 -20.49 -1.92
C LYS A 393 4.03 -21.68 -0.95
N ASP A 394 5.16 -22.36 -0.85
CA ASP A 394 5.48 -23.45 0.10
C ASP A 394 4.47 -24.63 0.17
N THR A 395 3.53 -24.66 -0.78
CA THR A 395 2.33 -25.50 -0.75
C THR A 395 2.65 -26.95 -1.09
N ASN A 396 2.31 -27.88 -0.19
CA ASN A 396 2.68 -29.29 -0.31
C ASN A 396 2.05 -30.02 -1.51
N SER A 397 0.86 -29.62 -1.97
CA SER A 397 0.22 -30.16 -3.19
C SER A 397 -0.75 -29.13 -3.79
N PRO A 398 -0.32 -28.25 -4.70
CA PRO A 398 -1.10 -27.08 -5.12
C PRO A 398 -2.45 -27.39 -5.76
N ILE A 399 -2.43 -28.29 -6.75
CA ILE A 399 -3.57 -28.64 -7.58
C ILE A 399 -3.56 -30.17 -7.78
N LEU A 400 -4.72 -30.81 -7.59
CA LEU A 400 -4.90 -32.26 -7.68
C LEU A 400 -6.19 -32.65 -8.43
N ILE A 401 -6.18 -33.80 -9.11
CA ILE A 401 -7.40 -34.49 -9.53
C ILE A 401 -7.46 -35.86 -8.84
N SER A 402 -8.61 -36.14 -8.23
CA SER A 402 -8.87 -37.39 -7.51
C SER A 402 -8.56 -38.64 -8.35
N GLN A 403 -7.79 -39.57 -7.77
CA GLN A 403 -7.40 -40.86 -8.32
C GLN A 403 -6.54 -40.82 -9.61
N GLN A 404 -5.75 -39.76 -9.81
CA GLN A 404 -4.76 -39.66 -10.89
C GLN A 404 -3.64 -38.67 -10.55
N GLY A 405 -2.64 -38.54 -11.44
CA GLY A 405 -1.57 -37.56 -11.26
C GLY A 405 -0.78 -37.80 -9.98
N THR A 406 -0.45 -36.72 -9.25
CA THR A 406 0.29 -36.81 -7.98
C THR A 406 -0.56 -37.36 -6.83
N ASP A 407 -1.90 -37.25 -6.86
CA ASP A 407 -2.82 -37.88 -5.88
C ASP A 407 -2.72 -39.43 -5.86
N THR A 408 -1.99 -40.03 -6.80
CA THR A 408 -1.74 -41.50 -6.82
C THR A 408 -0.27 -41.90 -6.73
N ALA A 409 0.65 -40.94 -6.56
CA ALA A 409 2.09 -41.18 -6.63
C ALA A 409 2.61 -42.09 -5.51
N ASP A 410 2.16 -41.87 -4.27
CA ASP A 410 2.61 -42.60 -3.08
C ASP A 410 1.79 -43.87 -2.78
N GLY A 411 0.85 -44.24 -3.67
CA GLY A 411 0.07 -45.47 -3.60
C GLY A 411 -1.23 -45.42 -2.79
N GLU A 412 -1.41 -44.41 -1.94
CA GLU A 412 -2.70 -44.08 -1.29
C GLU A 412 -3.15 -42.67 -1.69
N ALA A 413 -4.41 -42.54 -2.11
CA ALA A 413 -4.98 -41.30 -2.61
C ALA A 413 -5.79 -40.55 -1.55
N ILE A 414 -5.82 -39.22 -1.61
CA ILE A 414 -6.55 -38.35 -0.67
C ILE A 414 -8.07 -38.61 -0.76
N ALA A 415 -8.53 -39.16 -1.89
CA ALA A 415 -9.91 -39.58 -2.07
C ALA A 415 -10.04 -40.87 -2.92
N SER A 416 -11.03 -41.69 -2.59
CA SER A 416 -11.48 -42.83 -3.39
C SER A 416 -12.57 -42.47 -4.42
N ASP A 417 -12.93 -41.19 -4.54
CA ASP A 417 -13.91 -40.66 -5.49
C ASP A 417 -13.35 -40.65 -6.93
N ASP A 418 -14.25 -40.73 -7.93
CA ASP A 418 -13.93 -40.40 -9.31
C ASP A 418 -13.37 -38.97 -9.46
N GLY A 419 -12.60 -38.70 -10.53
CA GLY A 419 -12.01 -37.39 -10.81
C GLY A 419 -13.01 -36.32 -11.25
N GLY A 420 -12.82 -35.09 -10.78
CA GLY A 420 -13.24 -33.88 -11.49
C GLY A 420 -12.12 -33.41 -12.44
N MET A 421 -12.28 -32.29 -13.16
CA MET A 421 -11.26 -31.81 -14.10
C MET A 421 -10.87 -30.36 -13.80
N ILE A 422 -9.56 -30.08 -13.79
CA ILE A 422 -9.00 -28.74 -13.54
C ILE A 422 -8.33 -28.20 -14.79
N LYS A 423 -8.67 -26.96 -15.16
CA LYS A 423 -7.92 -26.14 -16.11
C LYS A 423 -7.07 -25.13 -15.33
N SER A 424 -5.79 -25.05 -15.65
CA SER A 424 -4.82 -24.11 -15.06
C SER A 424 -4.36 -23.08 -16.09
N TYR A 425 -4.16 -21.82 -15.69
CA TYR A 425 -3.59 -20.75 -16.52
C TYR A 425 -2.91 -19.68 -15.66
N GLY A 426 -1.70 -19.22 -15.99
CA GLY A 426 -1.05 -18.07 -15.32
C GLY A 426 -0.69 -18.23 -13.82
N ASN A 427 -1.00 -19.37 -13.19
CA ASN A 427 -0.69 -19.61 -11.78
C ASN A 427 0.83 -19.62 -11.54
N VAL A 428 1.27 -19.05 -10.42
CA VAL A 428 2.66 -19.05 -9.95
C VAL A 428 2.83 -20.16 -8.92
N TYR A 429 3.93 -20.92 -9.04
CA TYR A 429 4.30 -22.00 -8.12
C TYR A 429 5.71 -21.74 -7.58
N ASP A 430 5.81 -21.60 -6.27
CA ASP A 430 7.01 -21.19 -5.53
C ASP A 430 7.22 -22.15 -4.35
N ASN A 431 8.39 -22.82 -4.34
CA ASN A 431 8.74 -23.92 -3.43
C ASN A 431 7.67 -25.04 -3.22
N THR A 432 6.78 -25.25 -4.19
CA THR A 432 5.73 -26.28 -4.10
C THR A 432 6.22 -27.67 -4.54
N THR A 433 5.49 -28.72 -4.19
CA THR A 433 5.60 -30.00 -4.92
C THR A 433 5.16 -29.78 -6.38
N PRO A 434 5.88 -30.30 -7.40
CA PRO A 434 5.49 -30.14 -8.79
C PRO A 434 4.23 -30.95 -9.14
N SER A 435 3.16 -30.28 -9.59
CA SER A 435 2.01 -30.93 -10.22
C SER A 435 2.36 -31.50 -11.60
N ILE A 436 1.77 -32.63 -11.97
CA ILE A 436 1.90 -33.23 -13.31
C ILE A 436 0.90 -32.57 -14.26
N THR A 437 1.33 -32.03 -15.40
CA THR A 437 0.41 -31.42 -16.37
C THR A 437 -0.01 -32.41 -17.47
N HIS A 438 -1.04 -32.03 -18.23
CA HIS A 438 -1.44 -32.76 -19.45
C HIS A 438 -0.31 -32.88 -20.50
N LYS A 439 0.74 -32.04 -20.41
CA LYS A 439 1.89 -31.99 -21.33
C LYS A 439 2.93 -33.04 -20.97
N ASP A 440 3.11 -33.30 -19.67
CA ASP A 440 3.96 -34.38 -19.14
C ASP A 440 3.31 -35.75 -19.32
N SER A 441 1.98 -35.80 -19.19
CA SER A 441 1.19 -37.02 -19.22
C SER A 441 -0.20 -36.76 -19.80
N ALA A 442 -0.47 -37.28 -21.00
CA ALA A 442 -1.73 -37.02 -21.69
C ALA A 442 -2.98 -37.68 -21.05
N THR A 443 -2.80 -38.55 -20.05
CA THR A 443 -3.90 -39.33 -19.42
C THR A 443 -3.88 -39.37 -17.90
N ASN A 444 -2.75 -39.10 -17.24
CA ASN A 444 -2.60 -39.19 -15.78
C ASN A 444 -1.90 -37.94 -15.26
N PHE A 445 -2.68 -36.90 -14.95
CA PHE A 445 -2.22 -35.53 -14.69
C PHE A 445 -3.10 -34.83 -13.65
N ASP A 446 -2.60 -33.77 -13.02
CA ASP A 446 -3.30 -32.98 -12.00
C ASP A 446 -4.05 -31.77 -12.59
N CYS A 447 -3.59 -31.22 -13.71
CA CYS A 447 -4.34 -30.19 -14.43
C CYS A 447 -4.09 -30.18 -15.95
N TYR A 448 -5.08 -29.65 -16.68
CA TYR A 448 -4.88 -29.17 -18.03
C TYR A 448 -4.30 -27.74 -17.99
N GLU A 449 -2.98 -27.62 -18.06
CA GLU A 449 -2.31 -26.32 -18.19
C GLU A 449 -2.54 -25.71 -19.58
N ALA A 450 -3.44 -24.74 -19.67
CA ALA A 450 -3.77 -24.02 -20.89
C ALA A 450 -2.66 -23.04 -21.27
N SER A 451 -2.42 -22.87 -22.57
CA SER A 451 -1.44 -21.93 -23.13
C SER A 451 -2.02 -20.53 -23.33
N ALA A 452 -3.34 -20.41 -23.38
CA ALA A 452 -4.06 -19.14 -23.39
C ALA A 452 -5.32 -19.20 -22.51
N ARG A 453 -5.65 -18.07 -21.87
CA ARG A 453 -6.79 -17.96 -20.96
C ARG A 453 -8.11 -18.48 -21.53
N ASN A 454 -8.38 -18.18 -22.80
CA ASN A 454 -9.61 -18.55 -23.52
C ASN A 454 -9.51 -19.89 -24.30
N GLU A 455 -8.43 -20.67 -24.10
CA GLU A 455 -8.29 -21.99 -24.68
C GLU A 455 -9.35 -22.95 -24.11
N GLN A 456 -10.03 -23.69 -24.98
CA GLN A 456 -10.99 -24.72 -24.56
C GLN A 456 -10.29 -26.07 -24.43
N VAL A 457 -10.42 -26.69 -23.26
CA VAL A 457 -9.93 -28.05 -22.98
C VAL A 457 -10.64 -29.03 -23.92
N PRO A 458 -9.92 -29.76 -24.80
CA PRO A 458 -10.55 -30.68 -25.75
C PRO A 458 -11.21 -31.87 -25.04
N SER A 459 -12.40 -32.27 -25.49
CA SER A 459 -13.18 -33.39 -24.90
C SER A 459 -12.56 -34.78 -25.05
N SER A 460 -11.39 -34.88 -25.69
CA SER A 460 -10.52 -36.05 -25.68
C SER A 460 -9.77 -36.21 -24.35
N TYR A 461 -9.47 -35.12 -23.65
CA TYR A 461 -8.90 -35.16 -22.31
C TYR A 461 -9.97 -35.56 -21.30
N LYS A 462 -9.65 -36.60 -20.51
CA LYS A 462 -10.56 -37.26 -19.59
C LYS A 462 -9.83 -37.74 -18.35
N THR A 463 -10.52 -37.75 -17.23
CA THR A 463 -10.00 -38.32 -15.98
C THR A 463 -9.89 -39.84 -16.03
N VAL A 464 -8.91 -40.41 -15.32
CA VAL A 464 -8.66 -41.86 -15.23
C VAL A 464 -9.83 -42.57 -14.53
N LYS A 465 -10.38 -41.95 -13.48
CA LYS A 465 -11.61 -42.37 -12.80
C LYS A 465 -12.74 -41.41 -13.13
N GLY A 466 -13.95 -41.92 -13.36
CA GLY A 466 -15.11 -41.17 -13.85
C GLY A 466 -15.15 -40.91 -15.36
N GLY A 467 -14.00 -40.75 -16.03
CA GLY A 467 -13.97 -40.41 -17.46
C GLY A 467 -14.46 -38.99 -17.77
N THR A 468 -14.38 -38.09 -16.78
CA THR A 468 -14.85 -36.71 -16.77
C THR A 468 -14.08 -35.87 -17.79
N SER A 469 -14.79 -35.16 -18.66
CA SER A 469 -14.22 -34.06 -19.46
C SER A 469 -14.54 -32.71 -18.81
N TYR A 470 -13.69 -31.73 -19.06
CA TYR A 470 -13.92 -30.36 -18.62
C TYR A 470 -15.15 -29.73 -19.28
N SER A 471 -15.88 -28.90 -18.54
CA SER A 471 -17.11 -28.26 -19.05
C SER A 471 -16.89 -26.98 -19.87
N ASN A 472 -15.69 -26.38 -19.84
CA ASN A 472 -15.36 -25.12 -20.53
C ASN A 472 -16.27 -23.92 -20.17
N PHE A 473 -16.85 -23.93 -18.96
CA PHE A 473 -17.80 -22.92 -18.47
C PHE A 473 -17.22 -21.49 -18.41
N ASP A 474 -15.91 -21.40 -18.19
CA ASP A 474 -15.07 -20.21 -18.16
C ASP A 474 -15.03 -19.48 -19.51
N THR A 475 -15.17 -20.22 -20.61
CA THR A 475 -15.23 -19.68 -21.97
C THR A 475 -16.65 -19.37 -22.45
N ALA A 476 -17.67 -19.69 -21.63
CA ALA A 476 -19.08 -19.49 -22.00
C ALA A 476 -19.53 -18.05 -21.74
N SER A 477 -20.47 -17.55 -22.54
CA SER A 477 -21.08 -16.21 -22.37
C SER A 477 -21.94 -16.06 -21.10
N SER A 478 -22.02 -17.10 -20.26
CA SER A 478 -22.62 -17.09 -18.93
C SER A 478 -21.60 -16.79 -17.81
N MET A 479 -20.30 -16.75 -18.12
CA MET A 479 -19.28 -16.28 -17.19
C MET A 479 -19.50 -14.78 -16.88
N TYR A 480 -19.22 -14.38 -15.64
CA TYR A 480 -19.33 -12.97 -15.23
C TYR A 480 -18.15 -12.14 -15.76
N SER A 481 -18.28 -10.81 -15.69
CA SER A 481 -17.20 -9.88 -16.04
C SER A 481 -16.30 -9.63 -14.83
N TYR A 482 -15.00 -9.66 -15.03
CA TYR A 482 -13.95 -9.37 -14.05
C TYR A 482 -12.64 -9.07 -14.79
N THR A 483 -11.63 -8.61 -14.04
CA THR A 483 -10.23 -8.61 -14.47
C THR A 483 -9.48 -9.41 -13.42
N ALA A 484 -8.58 -10.30 -13.83
CA ALA A 484 -7.64 -10.93 -12.91
C ALA A 484 -6.35 -10.10 -12.86
N ASP A 485 -5.81 -9.92 -11.66
CA ASP A 485 -4.44 -9.42 -11.49
C ASP A 485 -3.44 -10.47 -11.98
N ALA A 486 -2.19 -10.08 -12.25
CA ALA A 486 -1.16 -11.04 -12.64
C ALA A 486 -0.73 -11.87 -11.42
N GLY A 487 -0.62 -13.20 -11.58
CA GLY A 487 -0.40 -14.13 -10.47
C GLY A 487 0.77 -13.77 -9.56
N LYS A 488 1.86 -13.21 -10.11
CA LYS A 488 3.04 -12.74 -9.37
C LYS A 488 2.80 -11.59 -8.38
N ASP A 489 1.76 -10.77 -8.59
CA ASP A 489 1.47 -9.59 -7.77
C ASP A 489 0.45 -9.88 -6.66
N VAL A 490 -0.20 -11.05 -6.75
CA VAL A 490 -1.26 -11.52 -5.84
C VAL A 490 -0.89 -11.47 -4.36
N PRO A 491 0.31 -11.91 -3.89
CA PRO A 491 0.62 -11.90 -2.47
C PRO A 491 0.46 -10.50 -1.85
N GLY A 492 1.02 -9.47 -2.49
CA GLY A 492 0.94 -8.09 -2.00
C GLY A 492 -0.47 -7.48 -2.07
N ILE A 493 -1.30 -7.90 -3.02
CA ILE A 493 -2.70 -7.46 -3.13
C ILE A 493 -3.56 -8.14 -2.06
N VAL A 494 -3.38 -9.44 -1.87
CA VAL A 494 -4.14 -10.26 -0.91
C VAL A 494 -3.78 -9.86 0.52
N GLN A 495 -2.50 -9.77 0.86
CA GLN A 495 -2.03 -9.35 2.20
C GLN A 495 -2.44 -7.91 2.57
N ALA A 496 -2.77 -7.06 1.58
CA ALA A 496 -3.24 -5.68 1.84
C ALA A 496 -4.74 -5.57 2.13
N TYR A 497 -5.54 -6.59 1.77
CA TYR A 497 -7.02 -6.48 1.71
C TYR A 497 -7.80 -7.71 2.17
N ALA A 498 -7.18 -8.87 2.37
CA ALA A 498 -7.84 -10.04 2.93
C ALA A 498 -8.05 -9.88 4.45
N GLY A 499 -9.04 -10.61 4.97
CA GLY A 499 -9.38 -10.56 6.39
C GLY A 499 -10.17 -9.29 6.79
N ARG A 500 -10.24 -9.03 8.10
CA ARG A 500 -10.87 -7.81 8.64
C ARG A 500 -10.14 -6.53 8.20
N VAL A 501 -10.81 -5.38 8.31
CA VAL A 501 -10.21 -4.05 8.07
C VAL A 501 -8.89 -3.91 8.84
N ASP A 502 -7.83 -3.51 8.13
CA ASP A 502 -6.44 -3.39 8.61
C ASP A 502 -5.79 -4.71 9.08
N GLY A 503 -6.28 -5.87 8.63
CA GLY A 503 -5.81 -7.20 9.07
C GLY A 503 -6.40 -7.64 10.41
N GLY A 504 -7.39 -6.89 10.93
CA GLY A 504 -7.99 -7.13 12.23
C GLY A 504 -7.21 -6.50 13.40
N ASP A 505 -7.36 -7.07 14.59
CA ASP A 505 -6.71 -6.64 15.83
C ASP A 505 -6.07 -7.80 16.63
N PHE A 506 -6.09 -8.99 16.03
CA PHE A 506 -5.39 -10.20 16.41
C PHE A 506 -4.32 -10.44 15.33
N ASP A 507 -3.10 -10.73 15.75
CA ASP A 507 -1.91 -10.85 14.89
C ASP A 507 -1.12 -12.07 15.34
N TRP A 508 -0.54 -12.81 14.39
CA TRP A 508 0.21 -14.04 14.67
C TRP A 508 1.37 -14.20 13.68
N ASP A 509 2.54 -14.57 14.19
CA ASP A 509 3.75 -14.70 13.39
C ASP A 509 4.08 -16.17 13.10
N PHE A 510 4.00 -16.56 11.83
CA PHE A 510 4.42 -17.86 11.31
C PHE A 510 5.84 -17.82 10.71
N SER A 511 6.74 -16.98 11.22
CA SER A 511 8.11 -16.84 10.68
C SER A 511 9.03 -18.07 10.83
N ASP A 512 8.60 -19.11 11.54
CA ASP A 512 9.27 -20.41 11.56
C ASP A 512 8.82 -21.27 10.37
N VAL A 513 9.68 -21.39 9.35
CA VAL A 513 9.44 -22.18 8.12
C VAL A 513 9.32 -23.70 8.34
N SER A 514 9.34 -24.18 9.58
CA SER A 514 8.87 -25.54 9.91
C SER A 514 7.35 -25.60 10.08
N GLU A 515 6.67 -24.46 10.29
CA GLU A 515 5.21 -24.36 10.37
C GLU A 515 4.53 -24.48 8.99
N ASP A 516 5.20 -24.13 7.87
CA ASP A 516 4.74 -24.33 6.47
C ASP A 516 4.23 -25.76 6.17
N LYS A 517 4.60 -26.75 7.00
CA LYS A 517 4.23 -28.17 6.86
C LYS A 517 3.61 -28.76 8.14
N ASN A 518 3.33 -27.92 9.13
CA ASN A 518 2.87 -28.31 10.46
C ASN A 518 1.34 -28.31 10.57
N TYR A 519 0.70 -29.40 10.16
CA TYR A 519 -0.75 -29.57 10.31
C TYR A 519 -1.20 -29.95 11.75
N ASN A 520 -0.33 -29.86 12.76
CA ASN A 520 -0.72 -30.01 14.16
C ASN A 520 -1.34 -28.70 14.68
N VAL A 521 -2.11 -28.76 15.77
CA VAL A 521 -2.60 -27.55 16.45
C VAL A 521 -1.42 -26.80 17.07
N ASN A 522 -1.15 -25.57 16.63
CA ASN A 522 -0.24 -24.66 17.32
C ASN A 522 -0.89 -24.30 18.68
N THR A 523 -0.29 -24.84 19.75
CA THR A 523 -0.87 -24.75 21.10
C THR A 523 -0.79 -23.34 21.68
N ALA A 524 0.16 -22.52 21.22
CA ALA A 524 0.27 -21.12 21.59
C ALA A 524 -0.83 -20.29 20.89
N LEU A 525 -1.10 -20.54 19.60
CA LEU A 525 -2.18 -19.91 18.84
C LEU A 525 -3.56 -20.24 19.45
N LYS A 526 -3.89 -21.52 19.71
CA LYS A 526 -5.17 -21.85 20.38
C LYS A 526 -5.25 -21.23 21.78
N SER A 527 -4.13 -21.11 22.51
CA SER A 527 -4.11 -20.44 23.83
C SER A 527 -4.37 -18.94 23.73
N ALA A 528 -3.83 -18.27 22.70
CA ALA A 528 -4.10 -16.86 22.42
C ALA A 528 -5.56 -16.63 22.00
N LEU A 529 -6.12 -17.49 21.14
CA LEU A 529 -7.52 -17.42 20.70
C LEU A 529 -8.51 -17.69 21.85
N ILE A 530 -8.21 -18.63 22.76
CA ILE A 530 -9.01 -18.85 23.98
C ILE A 530 -8.93 -17.65 24.94
N SER A 531 -7.81 -16.91 24.92
CA SER A 531 -7.55 -15.76 25.79
C SER A 531 -7.93 -14.41 25.17
N TYR A 532 -8.51 -14.41 23.96
CA TYR A 532 -8.88 -13.18 23.25
C TYR A 532 -10.06 -12.47 23.92
N ASP A 533 -9.90 -11.18 24.15
CA ASP A 533 -10.97 -10.24 24.43
C ASP A 533 -10.71 -8.91 23.71
N ASP A 534 -11.76 -8.16 23.40
CA ASP A 534 -11.62 -6.88 22.71
C ASP A 534 -11.11 -5.77 23.64
N LYS A 535 -10.65 -4.66 23.06
CA LYS A 535 -10.01 -3.55 23.78
C LYS A 535 -10.96 -2.35 23.99
N ILE A 536 -12.27 -2.54 23.80
CA ILE A 536 -13.31 -1.51 23.83
C ILE A 536 -13.78 -1.26 25.27
N ILE A 537 -13.58 -0.03 25.75
CA ILE A 537 -14.00 0.41 27.09
C ILE A 537 -15.49 0.82 27.12
N ALA A 538 -16.00 1.36 26.00
CA ALA A 538 -17.38 1.79 25.81
C ALA A 538 -17.74 2.01 24.33
N ILE A 539 -19.04 1.94 24.01
CA ILE A 539 -19.65 2.11 22.69
C ILE A 539 -20.77 3.16 22.79
N GLY A 540 -21.06 3.90 21.72
CA GLY A 540 -22.25 4.76 21.66
C GLY A 540 -22.09 6.03 22.49
N SER A 541 -22.94 6.23 23.48
CA SER A 541 -22.85 7.34 24.45
C SER A 541 -22.39 6.88 25.85
N GLY A 542 -21.89 5.65 25.99
CA GLY A 542 -21.58 5.02 27.28
C GLY A 542 -20.20 5.36 27.87
N PHE A 543 -19.58 6.46 27.44
CA PHE A 543 -18.18 6.77 27.71
C PHE A 543 -17.88 7.05 29.20
N LYS A 544 -16.69 6.65 29.63
CA LYS A 544 -16.26 6.75 31.03
C LYS A 544 -15.24 7.88 31.21
N SER A 545 -15.47 8.71 32.23
CA SER A 545 -14.59 9.81 32.64
C SER A 545 -13.61 9.36 33.71
N GLY A 546 -12.31 9.63 33.51
CA GLY A 546 -11.22 9.16 34.38
C GLY A 546 -10.61 7.85 33.90
N TYR A 547 -9.29 7.80 33.83
CA TYR A 547 -8.52 6.64 33.35
C TYR A 547 -8.25 5.62 34.48
N ASP A 548 -9.25 5.35 35.32
CA ASP A 548 -9.12 4.45 36.45
C ASP A 548 -9.03 2.99 35.99
N GLN A 549 -7.88 2.38 36.23
CA GLN A 549 -7.60 0.97 35.92
C GLN A 549 -8.47 0.04 36.78
N PRO A 550 -9.13 -0.98 36.19
CA PRO A 550 -9.53 -2.17 36.92
C PRO A 550 -8.27 -2.89 37.44
N ALA A 551 -8.25 -3.26 38.72
CA ALA A 551 -7.11 -3.99 39.28
C ALA A 551 -7.05 -5.44 38.78
N THR A 552 -5.83 -5.98 38.62
CA THR A 552 -5.58 -7.38 38.26
C THR A 552 -6.04 -8.33 39.37
N THR A 553 -7.17 -9.02 39.18
CA THR A 553 -7.57 -10.19 40.00
C THR A 553 -8.35 -11.22 39.18
N THR A 554 -8.11 -12.50 39.49
CA THR A 554 -8.74 -13.69 38.88
C THR A 554 -10.25 -13.81 39.17
N ALA A 555 -10.97 -14.50 38.27
CA ALA A 555 -12.38 -14.89 38.39
C ALA A 555 -12.68 -15.71 39.67
N PRO A 556 -13.93 -15.72 40.22
CA PRO A 556 -15.03 -16.47 39.58
C PRO A 556 -16.53 -16.04 39.85
N ILE A 557 -17.42 -16.51 38.97
CA ILE A 557 -18.85 -16.92 39.20
C ILE A 557 -19.97 -15.86 39.48
N THR A 558 -20.98 -15.91 38.61
CA THR A 558 -22.40 -15.44 38.59
C THR A 558 -23.03 -14.65 39.75
N THR A 559 -23.86 -13.64 39.42
CA THR A 559 -25.29 -13.56 39.85
C THR A 559 -26.13 -12.54 39.04
N LYS A 560 -27.45 -12.75 38.98
CA LYS A 560 -28.50 -11.93 38.31
C LYS A 560 -29.52 -11.51 39.37
N PRO A 561 -29.97 -10.23 39.48
CA PRO A 561 -31.32 -9.91 38.96
C PRO A 561 -31.69 -8.44 38.62
N SER A 562 -32.83 -8.34 37.93
CA SER A 562 -33.91 -7.34 38.09
C SER A 562 -34.09 -6.27 37.02
N VAL A 563 -35.33 -5.80 36.91
CA VAL A 563 -35.90 -5.01 35.81
C VAL A 563 -36.67 -3.81 36.36
N THR A 564 -36.63 -2.67 35.68
CA THR A 564 -37.75 -1.72 35.69
C THR A 564 -37.88 -1.08 34.31
N THR A 565 -39.10 -0.98 33.80
CA THR A 565 -39.43 -0.48 32.46
C THR A 565 -39.94 0.96 32.50
N THR A 566 -39.79 1.68 31.39
CA THR A 566 -40.73 2.74 30.97
C THR A 566 -40.67 2.91 29.45
N THR A 567 -41.71 3.50 28.87
CA THR A 567 -42.06 3.34 27.44
C THR A 567 -41.87 4.60 26.59
N ALA A 568 -41.54 4.41 25.31
CA ALA A 568 -41.50 5.45 24.28
C ALA A 568 -42.91 5.97 23.89
N PRO A 569 -42.96 7.03 23.07
CA PRO A 569 -43.78 6.94 21.85
C PRO A 569 -43.12 7.50 20.56
N SER A 570 -42.70 6.57 19.69
CA SER A 570 -42.98 6.50 18.23
C SER A 570 -42.83 7.70 17.26
N SER A 571 -42.39 7.33 16.03
CA SER A 571 -42.62 7.96 14.69
C SER A 571 -41.69 9.11 14.22
N SER A 572 -41.27 9.20 12.93
CA SER A 572 -41.23 8.18 11.85
C SER A 572 -40.39 8.61 10.61
N SER A 573 -39.34 7.84 10.29
CA SER A 573 -38.85 7.44 8.93
C SER A 573 -38.68 8.43 7.75
N ASN A 574 -37.42 8.54 7.28
CA ASN A 574 -36.91 8.31 5.89
C ASN A 574 -37.27 9.28 4.72
N VAL A 575 -36.50 9.44 3.63
CA VAL A 575 -35.06 9.26 3.25
C VAL A 575 -34.84 10.03 1.91
N ALA A 576 -33.59 10.41 1.60
CA ALA A 576 -33.10 10.98 0.31
C ALA A 576 -33.64 12.37 -0.10
N GLY A 577 -32.72 13.30 -0.43
CA GLY A 577 -33.03 14.74 -0.52
C GLY A 577 -32.56 15.45 -1.78
N SER A 578 -33.50 16.10 -2.47
CA SER A 578 -33.22 17.38 -3.14
C SER A 578 -33.03 18.48 -2.07
N PHE A 579 -32.31 19.56 -2.36
CA PHE A 579 -32.09 20.66 -1.40
C PHE A 579 -33.36 21.50 -1.24
N VAL A 580 -34.27 21.00 -0.41
CA VAL A 580 -35.55 21.64 -0.04
C VAL A 580 -35.33 22.70 1.02
N HIS A 581 -36.06 23.82 0.91
CA HIS A 581 -36.26 24.75 2.00
C HIS A 581 -37.72 25.20 2.07
N ASN A 582 -38.33 25.03 3.24
CA ASN A 582 -39.72 25.36 3.51
C ASN A 582 -39.78 26.51 4.52
N PHE A 583 -40.21 27.69 4.08
CA PHE A 583 -40.27 28.88 4.93
C PHE A 583 -41.25 28.75 6.11
N THR A 584 -42.17 27.76 6.08
CA THR A 584 -43.09 27.43 7.19
C THR A 584 -42.44 26.60 8.29
N GLU A 585 -41.48 25.73 7.94
CA GLU A 585 -40.82 24.81 8.88
C GLU A 585 -39.43 25.32 9.28
N ASN A 586 -38.77 26.12 8.42
CA ASN A 586 -37.36 26.47 8.54
C ASN A 586 -37.09 27.98 8.73
N GLY A 587 -38.07 28.85 8.48
CA GLY A 587 -37.87 30.30 8.52
C GLY A 587 -36.80 30.75 7.51
N THR A 588 -35.73 31.40 7.95
CA THR A 588 -34.53 31.69 7.12
C THR A 588 -33.37 30.73 7.40
N SER A 589 -33.53 29.76 8.30
CA SER A 589 -32.46 28.85 8.73
C SER A 589 -32.30 27.70 7.74
N SER A 590 -31.19 27.67 7.00
CA SER A 590 -30.85 26.59 6.07
C SER A 590 -29.38 26.23 6.17
N SER A 591 -29.05 24.96 5.97
CA SER A 591 -27.69 24.46 5.81
C SER A 591 -27.16 24.56 4.37
N PHE A 592 -28.00 24.97 3.40
CA PHE A 592 -27.65 25.05 1.97
C PHE A 592 -27.88 26.44 1.37
N TYR A 593 -28.96 27.14 1.75
CA TYR A 593 -29.29 28.47 1.25
C TYR A 593 -28.91 29.56 2.27
N THR A 594 -28.01 30.46 1.91
CA THR A 594 -27.78 31.69 2.68
C THR A 594 -28.91 32.66 2.40
N ILE A 595 -29.88 32.76 3.32
CA ILE A 595 -31.11 33.54 3.14
C ILE A 595 -31.05 34.82 3.98
N THR A 596 -31.13 35.97 3.31
CA THR A 596 -31.34 37.28 3.94
C THR A 596 -32.68 37.85 3.49
N GLY A 597 -33.54 38.25 4.43
CA GLY A 597 -34.83 38.88 4.16
C GLY A 597 -35.82 38.69 5.30
N ASN A 598 -36.97 39.35 5.22
CA ASN A 598 -37.97 39.33 6.29
C ASN A 598 -39.07 38.28 6.04
N LEU A 599 -39.32 37.44 7.04
CA LEU A 599 -40.38 36.44 7.04
C LEU A 599 -41.77 37.07 7.29
N SER A 600 -42.83 36.36 6.91
CA SER A 600 -44.21 36.75 7.22
C SER A 600 -45.20 35.58 7.17
N THR A 601 -46.09 35.51 8.17
CA THR A 601 -47.26 34.60 8.21
C THR A 601 -48.57 35.25 7.72
N SER A 602 -48.56 36.56 7.47
CA SER A 602 -49.77 37.34 7.11
C SER A 602 -50.03 37.47 5.60
N LYS A 603 -49.50 36.54 4.79
CA LYS A 603 -49.45 36.65 3.31
C LYS A 603 -50.23 35.55 2.57
N GLY A 604 -51.20 34.97 3.28
CA GLY A 604 -51.97 33.83 2.79
C GLY A 604 -51.25 32.50 3.01
N THR A 605 -51.76 31.46 2.36
CA THR A 605 -51.35 30.08 2.51
C THR A 605 -51.23 29.45 1.12
N VAL A 606 -50.16 28.70 0.87
CA VAL A 606 -49.94 27.98 -0.40
C VAL A 606 -49.99 26.47 -0.15
N THR A 607 -50.65 25.71 -1.02
CA THR A 607 -50.61 24.24 -0.99
C THR A 607 -49.73 23.72 -2.11
N TYR A 608 -48.63 23.04 -1.76
CA TYR A 608 -47.65 22.52 -2.73
C TYR A 608 -47.12 21.16 -2.27
N ASN A 609 -47.06 20.18 -3.19
CA ASN A 609 -46.66 18.80 -2.92
C ASN A 609 -47.29 18.20 -1.63
N GLY A 610 -48.60 18.42 -1.46
CA GLY A 610 -49.38 17.95 -0.30
C GLY A 610 -49.15 18.71 1.02
N LYS A 611 -48.18 19.64 1.09
CA LYS A 611 -47.94 20.48 2.27
C LYS A 611 -48.78 21.75 2.22
N THR A 612 -49.18 22.22 3.41
CA THR A 612 -49.88 23.51 3.60
C THR A 612 -48.90 24.51 4.21
N LEU A 613 -48.51 25.51 3.43
CA LEU A 613 -47.41 26.43 3.74
C LEU A 613 -47.99 27.78 4.21
N THR A 614 -47.70 28.18 5.44
CA THR A 614 -48.34 29.31 6.14
C THR A 614 -47.36 30.44 6.51
N GLN A 615 -46.07 30.28 6.24
CA GLN A 615 -45.06 31.34 6.35
C GLN A 615 -44.22 31.42 5.06
N CYS A 616 -43.82 32.63 4.71
CA CYS A 616 -43.07 32.96 3.51
C CYS A 616 -41.93 33.92 3.81
N LEU A 617 -40.95 33.98 2.90
CA LEU A 617 -40.01 35.08 2.76
C LEU A 617 -40.60 36.16 1.85
N LYS A 618 -40.64 37.41 2.32
CA LYS A 618 -41.02 38.55 1.47
C LYS A 618 -39.88 38.86 0.51
N LEU A 619 -40.14 38.85 -0.80
CA LEU A 619 -39.19 39.32 -1.81
C LEU A 619 -39.28 40.84 -1.91
N GLU A 620 -38.54 41.52 -1.04
CA GLU A 620 -38.40 42.99 -0.99
C GLU A 620 -36.97 43.41 -1.31
N SER A 621 -36.70 44.71 -1.43
CA SER A 621 -35.46 45.20 -2.08
C SER A 621 -34.16 44.95 -1.30
N ALA A 622 -34.25 44.37 -0.09
CA ALA A 622 -33.13 43.92 0.73
C ALA A 622 -33.11 42.37 0.87
N THR A 623 -33.95 41.65 0.13
CA THR A 623 -34.03 40.19 0.17
C THR A 623 -33.10 39.58 -0.88
N SER A 624 -32.23 38.67 -0.43
CA SER A 624 -31.29 37.92 -1.26
C SER A 624 -31.13 36.50 -0.73
N ILE A 625 -31.10 35.52 -1.63
CA ILE A 625 -30.74 34.13 -1.32
C ILE A 625 -29.53 33.77 -2.15
N SER A 626 -28.48 33.20 -1.56
CA SER A 626 -27.31 32.69 -2.29
C SER A 626 -26.96 31.27 -1.88
N PHE A 627 -26.53 30.46 -2.85
CA PHE A 627 -26.13 29.06 -2.68
C PHE A 627 -25.10 28.68 -3.74
N THR A 628 -24.60 27.44 -3.75
CA THR A 628 -23.69 26.93 -4.78
C THR A 628 -24.05 25.49 -5.12
N GLY A 629 -24.01 25.14 -6.40
CA GLY A 629 -24.33 23.79 -6.90
C GLY A 629 -24.80 23.82 -8.35
N SER A 630 -25.47 22.76 -8.78
CA SER A 630 -26.13 22.66 -10.10
C SER A 630 -27.45 21.92 -9.99
N GLY A 631 -28.38 22.20 -10.90
CA GLY A 631 -29.61 21.43 -11.03
C GLY A 631 -30.82 22.25 -11.40
N LYS A 632 -31.99 21.61 -11.32
CA LYS A 632 -33.29 22.21 -11.51
C LYS A 632 -33.74 22.91 -10.22
N LEU A 633 -33.68 24.24 -10.21
CA LEU A 633 -34.26 25.07 -9.16
C LEU A 633 -35.75 25.28 -9.44
N THR A 634 -36.59 25.03 -8.43
CA THR A 634 -38.02 25.35 -8.43
C THR A 634 -38.36 26.26 -7.25
N LEU A 635 -39.07 27.36 -7.51
CA LEU A 635 -39.53 28.33 -6.51
C LEU A 635 -41.06 28.39 -6.52
N VAL A 636 -41.69 28.54 -5.34
CA VAL A 636 -43.15 28.58 -5.20
C VAL A 636 -43.58 29.85 -4.46
N LEU A 637 -44.25 30.74 -5.18
CA LEU A 637 -44.83 31.99 -4.70
C LEU A 637 -46.33 31.82 -4.40
N SER A 638 -46.95 32.75 -3.67
CA SER A 638 -48.42 32.83 -3.63
C SER A 638 -49.02 33.61 -4.80
N GLU A 639 -48.19 34.27 -5.62
CA GLU A 639 -48.62 35.12 -6.72
C GLU A 639 -48.16 34.62 -8.10
N ALA A 640 -49.14 34.49 -9.01
CA ALA A 640 -48.90 34.29 -10.44
C ALA A 640 -48.35 35.56 -11.12
N ALA A 641 -47.65 35.38 -12.24
CA ALA A 641 -47.09 36.45 -13.07
C ALA A 641 -46.22 37.47 -12.30
N LYS A 642 -45.33 36.98 -11.42
CA LYS A 642 -44.33 37.77 -10.68
C LYS A 642 -42.91 37.44 -11.08
N ALA A 643 -42.10 38.47 -11.28
CA ALA A 643 -40.69 38.34 -11.59
C ALA A 643 -39.83 38.02 -10.35
N VAL A 644 -38.92 37.07 -10.48
CA VAL A 644 -37.79 36.81 -9.58
C VAL A 644 -36.52 36.79 -10.42
N ILE A 645 -35.46 37.42 -9.94
CA ILE A 645 -34.18 37.47 -10.65
C ILE A 645 -33.30 36.33 -10.14
N ILE A 646 -32.81 35.48 -11.04
CA ILE A 646 -31.84 34.42 -10.75
C ILE A 646 -30.61 34.73 -11.61
N ASP A 647 -29.47 35.00 -10.97
CA ASP A 647 -28.20 35.36 -11.63
C ASP A 647 -28.32 36.46 -12.70
N GLY A 648 -29.00 37.54 -12.33
CA GLY A 648 -29.28 38.69 -13.21
C GLY A 648 -30.38 38.44 -14.25
N THR A 649 -30.82 37.19 -14.45
CA THR A 649 -31.87 36.82 -15.42
C THR A 649 -33.24 36.83 -14.75
N SER A 650 -34.22 37.51 -15.34
CA SER A 650 -35.58 37.61 -14.79
C SER A 650 -36.46 36.44 -15.24
N TYR A 651 -36.97 35.66 -14.29
CA TYR A 651 -37.95 34.59 -14.48
C TYR A 651 -39.31 35.01 -13.93
N THR A 652 -40.40 34.74 -14.65
CA THR A 652 -41.77 35.12 -14.23
C THR A 652 -42.56 33.87 -13.82
N SER A 653 -43.28 33.94 -12.70
CA SER A 653 -44.10 32.83 -12.21
C SER A 653 -45.28 32.51 -13.13
N ASP A 654 -45.60 31.22 -13.22
CA ASP A 654 -46.72 30.71 -14.00
C ASP A 654 -48.09 31.05 -13.35
N ALA A 655 -49.18 30.52 -13.91
CA ALA A 655 -50.54 30.72 -13.39
C ALA A 655 -50.76 30.14 -11.96
N ASN A 656 -49.84 29.32 -11.47
CA ASN A 656 -49.88 28.68 -10.15
C ASN A 656 -48.86 29.30 -9.15
N GLY A 657 -48.12 30.33 -9.55
CA GLY A 657 -47.08 30.96 -8.73
C GLY A 657 -45.71 30.25 -8.77
N ILE A 658 -45.51 29.30 -9.68
CA ILE A 658 -44.29 28.48 -9.76
C ILE A 658 -43.29 29.10 -10.75
N ILE A 659 -42.01 29.14 -10.36
CA ILE A 659 -40.86 29.42 -11.24
C ILE A 659 -39.96 28.18 -11.32
N THR A 660 -39.35 27.95 -12.47
CA THR A 660 -38.38 26.87 -12.69
C THR A 660 -37.21 27.37 -13.52
N ALA A 661 -35.99 27.04 -13.11
CA ALA A 661 -34.75 27.32 -13.84
C ALA A 661 -33.81 26.11 -13.77
N GLU A 662 -33.04 25.85 -14.83
CA GLU A 662 -31.96 24.86 -14.84
C GLU A 662 -30.63 25.61 -14.66
N LEU A 663 -29.80 25.17 -13.72
CA LEU A 663 -28.60 25.90 -13.26
C LEU A 663 -27.33 25.08 -13.48
N SER A 664 -26.37 25.67 -14.18
CA SER A 664 -25.02 25.14 -14.41
C SER A 664 -24.13 25.29 -13.18
N ASN A 665 -23.29 24.29 -12.87
CA ASN A 665 -22.54 24.23 -11.61
C ASN A 665 -21.74 25.49 -11.29
N GLY A 666 -22.14 26.19 -10.23
CA GLY A 666 -21.52 27.44 -9.80
C GLY A 666 -22.20 28.04 -8.58
N SER A 667 -21.83 29.28 -8.24
CA SER A 667 -22.51 30.06 -7.20
C SER A 667 -23.69 30.82 -7.80
N HIS A 668 -24.83 30.74 -7.13
CA HIS A 668 -26.12 31.25 -7.61
C HIS A 668 -26.73 32.25 -6.62
N THR A 669 -27.47 33.20 -7.17
CA THR A 669 -28.12 34.30 -6.46
C THR A 669 -29.57 34.47 -6.90
N ILE A 670 -30.48 34.52 -5.93
CA ILE A 670 -31.90 34.82 -6.13
C ILE A 670 -32.18 36.18 -5.49
N LEU A 671 -32.62 37.12 -6.31
CA LEU A 671 -32.90 38.50 -5.96
C LEU A 671 -34.33 38.88 -6.36
N LYS A 672 -34.83 39.97 -5.77
CA LYS A 672 -36.13 40.53 -6.10
C LYS A 672 -36.21 40.99 -7.57
N GLY A 673 -37.20 40.51 -8.30
CA GLY A 673 -37.76 41.22 -9.47
C GLY A 673 -38.94 42.09 -9.02
N ASP A 674 -40.11 41.46 -8.92
CA ASP A 674 -41.32 42.03 -8.34
C ASP A 674 -41.38 41.87 -6.81
N THR A 675 -42.29 42.61 -6.17
CA THR A 675 -42.73 42.28 -4.81
C THR A 675 -43.62 41.04 -4.86
N ALA A 676 -43.17 39.94 -4.24
CA ALA A 676 -43.85 38.66 -4.14
C ALA A 676 -43.52 37.95 -2.81
N ASN A 677 -44.16 36.82 -2.51
CA ASN A 677 -43.98 36.08 -1.27
C ASN A 677 -43.61 34.61 -1.54
N LEU A 678 -42.39 34.20 -1.19
CA LEU A 678 -41.82 32.87 -1.45
C LEU A 678 -42.08 31.92 -0.28
N PHE A 679 -42.81 30.82 -0.53
CA PHE A 679 -43.20 29.85 0.50
C PHE A 679 -42.35 28.57 0.49
N TYR A 680 -41.80 28.20 -0.66
CA TYR A 680 -41.00 26.98 -0.83
C TYR A 680 -39.97 27.15 -1.94
N MET A 681 -38.82 26.51 -1.78
CA MET A 681 -37.82 26.36 -2.84
C MET A 681 -37.15 24.99 -2.79
N VAL A 682 -36.73 24.48 -3.93
CA VAL A 682 -36.00 23.21 -4.03
C VAL A 682 -35.03 23.21 -5.22
N LEU A 683 -33.80 22.77 -4.99
CA LEU A 683 -32.82 22.43 -6.03
C LEU A 683 -32.72 20.90 -6.12
N SER A 684 -33.07 20.35 -7.27
CA SER A 684 -33.04 18.90 -7.56
C SER A 684 -32.13 18.60 -8.75
N ALA A 685 -31.61 17.37 -8.86
CA ALA A 685 -30.80 16.98 -10.02
C ALA A 685 -31.58 17.19 -11.34
N SER A 686 -30.94 17.80 -12.34
CA SER A 686 -31.55 18.06 -13.65
C SER A 686 -31.88 16.75 -14.36
N GLY A 687 -33.16 16.51 -14.63
CA GLY A 687 -33.62 15.32 -15.34
C GLY A 687 -33.22 15.38 -16.82
N SER A 688 -32.58 14.32 -17.31
CA SER A 688 -32.11 14.20 -18.69
C SER A 688 -33.27 13.98 -19.69
N VAL A 689 -34.01 15.05 -20.00
CA VAL A 689 -35.05 15.06 -21.03
C VAL A 689 -34.42 15.33 -22.39
N SER A 690 -34.39 14.30 -23.25
CA SER A 690 -33.95 14.44 -24.64
C SER A 690 -35.10 14.93 -25.54
N VAL A 691 -34.83 15.97 -26.33
CA VAL A 691 -35.74 16.46 -27.38
C VAL A 691 -34.95 16.62 -28.67
N SER A 692 -35.45 16.05 -29.76
CA SER A 692 -34.81 16.09 -31.09
C SER A 692 -35.44 17.14 -31.99
N THR A 693 -34.63 17.88 -32.76
CA THR A 693 -35.07 18.47 -34.04
C THR A 693 -33.88 18.89 -34.93
N THR A 694 -33.69 18.15 -36.03
CA THR A 694 -33.18 18.57 -37.37
C THR A 694 -32.10 19.67 -37.54
N ALA A 695 -30.98 19.29 -38.17
CA ALA A 695 -30.06 20.20 -38.90
C ALA A 695 -30.65 20.64 -40.28
N PRO A 696 -30.11 21.63 -41.03
CA PRO A 696 -28.71 21.74 -41.55
C PRO A 696 -28.05 23.12 -41.25
N THR A 697 -26.84 23.53 -41.70
CA THR A 697 -26.02 23.17 -42.89
C THR A 697 -24.52 23.43 -42.65
N THR A 698 -23.65 23.01 -43.58
CA THR A 698 -22.18 23.08 -43.55
C THR A 698 -21.55 24.47 -43.74
N ILE A 699 -20.33 24.65 -43.24
CA ILE A 699 -19.17 25.24 -43.95
C ILE A 699 -17.85 24.77 -43.31
N LYS A 700 -16.77 24.69 -44.10
CA LYS A 700 -15.45 24.16 -43.74
C LYS A 700 -14.50 25.30 -43.27
N PRO A 701 -13.73 25.15 -42.18
CA PRO A 701 -12.70 26.12 -41.79
C PRO A 701 -11.54 26.19 -42.81
N SER A 702 -11.00 27.38 -43.02
CA SER A 702 -9.74 27.60 -43.75
C SER A 702 -8.57 27.77 -42.77
N VAL A 703 -7.38 27.36 -43.18
CA VAL A 703 -6.13 27.65 -42.45
C VAL A 703 -5.80 29.13 -42.58
N THR A 704 -5.39 29.77 -41.48
CA THR A 704 -4.57 30.99 -41.48
C THR A 704 -3.75 31.02 -40.19
N THR A 705 -2.44 31.19 -40.31
CA THR A 705 -1.50 31.20 -39.19
C THR A 705 -1.51 32.56 -38.49
N THR A 706 -1.60 32.57 -37.15
CA THR A 706 -1.32 33.77 -36.35
C THR A 706 -0.50 33.38 -35.12
N THR A 707 0.63 34.07 -34.91
CA THR A 707 1.50 33.90 -33.73
C THR A 707 0.84 34.47 -32.48
N VAL A 708 0.90 33.76 -31.36
CA VAL A 708 0.47 34.26 -30.05
C VAL A 708 1.65 34.20 -29.07
N THR A 709 2.10 35.37 -28.63
CA THR A 709 3.00 35.54 -27.49
C THR A 709 2.17 35.61 -26.21
N ASN A 710 2.32 34.65 -25.29
CA ASN A 710 1.70 34.72 -23.98
C ASN A 710 2.64 35.36 -22.94
N PRO A 711 2.16 36.30 -22.11
CA PRO A 711 2.85 36.74 -20.89
C PRO A 711 2.78 35.67 -19.79
N PRO A 712 3.61 35.74 -18.73
CA PRO A 712 3.71 34.67 -17.74
C PRO A 712 2.45 34.52 -16.87
N SER A 713 1.95 33.29 -16.76
CA SER A 713 0.90 32.89 -15.83
C SER A 713 1.49 32.12 -14.65
N SER A 714 1.27 32.61 -13.43
CA SER A 714 1.66 31.93 -12.19
C SER A 714 0.84 30.65 -11.99
N ASN A 715 1.50 29.49 -11.96
CA ASN A 715 0.88 28.21 -11.59
C ASN A 715 1.39 27.76 -10.21
N THR A 716 0.47 27.41 -9.32
CA THR A 716 0.76 26.87 -7.99
C THR A 716 0.96 25.35 -8.08
N ASN A 717 2.20 24.88 -7.87
CA ASN A 717 2.51 23.46 -7.87
C ASN A 717 1.92 22.75 -6.64
N SER A 718 1.47 21.49 -6.79
CA SER A 718 0.97 20.69 -5.66
C SER A 718 1.02 19.19 -5.96
N SER A 719 1.40 18.40 -4.96
CA SER A 719 1.59 16.94 -5.03
C SER A 719 1.27 16.28 -3.66
N GLY A 720 1.00 14.97 -3.68
CA GLY A 720 1.15 14.03 -2.56
C GLY A 720 0.49 14.34 -1.20
N LEU A 721 1.09 15.26 -0.44
CA LEU A 721 0.92 15.40 1.02
C LEU A 721 0.27 16.74 1.37
N LYS A 722 -1.08 16.78 1.33
CA LYS A 722 -1.87 18.02 1.52
C LYS A 722 -2.44 18.24 2.92
N ASN A 723 -2.38 17.25 3.80
CA ASN A 723 -2.86 17.38 5.17
C ASN A 723 -1.76 18.00 6.03
N VAL A 724 -2.04 19.19 6.59
CA VAL A 724 -1.15 19.85 7.55
C VAL A 724 -1.21 19.07 8.87
N VAL A 725 -0.06 18.54 9.30
CA VAL A 725 0.04 17.73 10.53
C VAL A 725 0.03 18.62 11.77
N ASP A 726 -0.85 18.32 12.73
CA ASP A 726 -0.88 18.99 14.03
C ASP A 726 0.38 18.70 14.86
N GLY A 727 0.80 19.69 15.65
CA GLY A 727 2.05 19.61 16.43
C GLY A 727 3.34 19.74 15.61
N ALA A 728 3.26 19.99 14.30
CA ALA A 728 4.42 20.25 13.46
C ALA A 728 5.20 21.52 13.86
N ILE A 729 6.52 21.51 13.65
CA ILE A 729 7.40 22.65 13.90
C ILE A 729 7.49 23.51 12.64
N TYR A 730 7.10 24.77 12.73
CA TYR A 730 7.13 25.71 11.60
C TYR A 730 8.43 26.51 11.58
N CYS A 731 9.04 26.62 10.40
CA CYS A 731 10.25 27.40 10.15
C CYS A 731 9.99 28.51 9.14
N ALA A 732 10.70 29.63 9.26
CA ALA A 732 10.70 30.72 8.28
C ALA A 732 12.10 31.36 8.16
N PRO A 733 12.45 32.00 7.03
CA PRO A 733 13.77 32.62 6.86
C PRO A 733 14.08 33.66 7.94
N ASN A 734 15.24 33.51 8.60
CA ASN A 734 15.72 34.39 9.69
C ASN A 734 14.82 34.42 10.95
N ALA A 735 13.90 33.46 11.11
CA ALA A 735 13.01 33.42 12.26
C ALA A 735 13.68 32.79 13.50
N SER A 736 13.27 33.23 14.69
CA SER A 736 13.81 32.76 15.98
C SER A 736 12.71 32.56 17.04
N GLY A 737 11.50 32.22 16.59
CA GLY A 737 10.33 31.99 17.42
C GLY A 737 10.28 30.58 18.03
N THR A 738 9.11 30.25 18.57
CA THR A 738 8.84 29.01 19.33
C THR A 738 8.53 27.79 18.47
N GLY A 739 8.46 27.94 17.15
CA GLY A 739 8.18 26.85 16.20
C GLY A 739 6.69 26.64 15.92
N THR A 740 5.81 27.55 16.33
CA THR A 740 4.40 27.54 15.91
C THR A 740 4.24 28.33 14.61
N LYS A 741 3.14 28.15 13.86
CA LYS A 741 2.95 28.82 12.55
C LYS A 741 3.03 30.35 12.64
N ASP A 742 2.53 30.94 13.71
CA ASP A 742 2.56 32.40 13.96
C ASP A 742 3.85 32.88 14.66
N SER A 743 4.68 31.96 15.14
CA SER A 743 5.97 32.22 15.79
C SER A 743 7.01 31.19 15.30
N PRO A 744 7.33 31.17 14.00
CA PRO A 744 8.19 30.13 13.42
C PRO A 744 9.63 30.23 13.94
N THR A 745 10.34 29.11 13.93
CA THR A 745 11.71 28.99 14.43
C THR A 745 12.72 28.81 13.28
N ASP A 746 14.01 28.63 13.58
CA ASP A 746 15.02 28.32 12.57
C ASP A 746 15.10 26.80 12.30
N VAL A 747 15.65 26.43 11.14
CA VAL A 747 15.70 25.03 10.68
C VAL A 747 16.57 24.15 11.59
N LEU A 748 17.65 24.68 12.17
CA LEU A 748 18.55 23.91 13.03
C LEU A 748 17.90 23.65 14.41
N THR A 749 17.23 24.65 14.96
CA THR A 749 16.39 24.51 16.16
C THR A 749 15.25 23.51 15.93
N ALA A 750 14.64 23.49 14.74
CA ALA A 750 13.62 22.50 14.41
C ALA A 750 14.18 21.07 14.29
N ILE A 751 15.27 20.86 13.54
CA ILE A 751 15.96 19.57 13.37
C ILE A 751 16.41 18.97 14.71
N LYS A 752 16.83 19.82 15.65
CA LYS A 752 17.22 19.41 17.02
C LYS A 752 16.04 19.01 17.90
N ASN A 753 14.86 19.60 17.67
CA ASN A 753 13.71 19.44 18.56
C ASN A 753 12.71 18.39 18.06
N VAL A 754 12.59 18.16 16.76
CA VAL A 754 11.65 17.20 16.15
C VAL A 754 11.82 15.78 16.70
N LYS A 755 10.71 15.08 16.95
CA LYS A 755 10.68 13.69 17.44
C LYS A 755 10.39 12.74 16.27
N ALA A 756 10.62 11.44 16.46
CA ALA A 756 10.18 10.43 15.48
C ALA A 756 8.67 10.59 15.20
N GLY A 757 8.26 10.56 13.93
CA GLY A 757 6.91 10.87 13.47
C GLY A 757 6.59 12.37 13.37
N GLY A 758 7.49 13.25 13.84
CA GLY A 758 7.30 14.70 13.80
C GLY A 758 7.61 15.30 12.43
N THR A 759 6.89 16.38 12.09
CA THR A 759 7.05 17.13 10.83
C THR A 759 7.60 18.54 11.10
N ILE A 760 8.52 18.99 10.25
CA ILE A 760 9.02 20.35 10.14
C ILE A 760 8.47 20.95 8.85
N TYR A 761 7.68 22.03 8.96
CA TYR A 761 7.14 22.76 7.81
C TYR A 761 7.96 24.02 7.50
N LEU A 762 8.44 24.11 6.27
CA LEU A 762 9.16 25.26 5.74
C LEU A 762 8.16 26.20 5.05
N LEU A 763 7.95 27.40 5.58
CA LEU A 763 7.13 28.44 4.96
C LEU A 763 7.85 29.09 3.75
N ASP A 764 7.08 29.77 2.89
CA ASP A 764 7.55 30.50 1.70
C ASP A 764 8.86 31.29 1.95
N GLY A 765 9.92 31.00 1.17
CA GLY A 765 11.10 31.86 1.10
C GLY A 765 12.44 31.14 0.86
N ILE A 766 13.50 31.94 0.96
CA ILE A 766 14.90 31.53 0.79
C ILE A 766 15.58 31.50 2.16
N TYR A 767 15.98 30.33 2.62
CA TYR A 767 16.71 30.09 3.87
C TYR A 767 18.20 30.10 3.56
N LYS A 768 18.95 31.02 4.17
CA LYS A 768 20.38 31.20 3.89
C LYS A 768 21.24 30.47 4.92
N PHE A 769 22.22 29.72 4.43
CA PHE A 769 23.18 28.98 5.24
C PHE A 769 24.62 29.30 4.78
N SER A 770 25.57 29.27 5.72
CA SER A 770 27.00 29.42 5.45
C SER A 770 27.82 28.19 5.89
N GLU A 771 27.15 27.20 6.48
CA GLU A 771 27.73 26.02 7.13
C GLU A 771 26.88 24.79 6.79
N THR A 772 27.51 23.61 6.82
CA THR A 772 26.85 22.32 6.54
C THR A 772 25.75 22.01 7.56
N ILE A 773 24.55 21.65 7.10
CA ILE A 773 23.50 21.10 7.97
C ILE A 773 23.79 19.61 8.20
N LEU A 774 24.34 19.27 9.37
CA LEU A 774 24.53 17.87 9.79
C LEU A 774 23.30 17.36 10.56
N ILE A 775 22.73 16.25 10.09
CA ILE A 775 21.83 15.38 10.83
C ILE A 775 22.60 14.09 11.12
N ASP A 776 23.15 13.97 12.32
CA ASP A 776 23.99 12.85 12.72
C ASP A 776 23.21 11.55 12.99
N SER A 777 23.92 10.41 12.97
CA SER A 777 23.41 9.04 13.19
C SER A 777 22.75 8.76 14.55
N ASN A 778 22.71 9.73 15.49
CA ASN A 778 21.89 9.62 16.71
C ASN A 778 20.51 10.28 16.56
N ASN A 779 20.30 11.11 15.53
CA ASN A 779 19.10 11.93 15.36
C ASN A 779 18.01 11.23 14.50
N ASN A 780 17.73 9.96 14.75
CA ASN A 780 16.95 9.11 13.83
C ASN A 780 15.43 9.24 14.00
N GLY A 781 14.66 8.87 12.96
CA GLY A 781 13.26 8.46 13.08
C GLY A 781 13.14 6.97 13.43
N THR A 782 12.02 6.34 13.06
CA THR A 782 11.89 4.86 13.01
C THR A 782 11.11 4.43 11.76
N SER A 783 11.11 3.14 11.44
CA SER A 783 10.39 2.53 10.31
C SER A 783 8.92 2.95 10.20
N ASN A 784 8.25 3.13 11.34
CA ASN A 784 6.83 3.53 11.42
C ASN A 784 6.64 5.00 11.82
N ALA A 785 7.72 5.75 12.04
CA ALA A 785 7.68 7.13 12.54
C ALA A 785 8.86 7.96 12.00
N TYR A 786 8.81 8.27 10.70
CA TYR A 786 9.82 9.09 10.01
C TYR A 786 9.87 10.52 10.58
N LYS A 787 11.06 11.14 10.54
CA LYS A 787 11.21 12.58 10.80
C LYS A 787 11.11 13.34 9.48
N THR A 788 10.13 14.23 9.33
CA THR A 788 9.84 14.87 8.04
C THR A 788 10.29 16.33 8.01
N ILE A 789 10.94 16.76 6.92
CA ILE A 789 11.14 18.17 6.55
C ILE A 789 10.45 18.41 5.21
N GLN A 790 9.51 19.35 5.16
CA GLN A 790 8.65 19.55 3.98
C GLN A 790 8.33 21.04 3.75
N ALA A 791 8.30 21.47 2.49
CA ALA A 791 7.71 22.77 2.14
C ALA A 791 6.20 22.79 2.44
N TYR A 792 5.76 23.81 3.17
CA TYR A 792 4.40 23.91 3.70
C TYR A 792 3.33 23.86 2.58
N PRO A 793 2.32 22.96 2.67
CA PRO A 793 1.24 22.89 1.70
C PRO A 793 0.48 24.22 1.58
N GLY A 794 0.59 24.86 0.41
CA GLY A 794 0.03 26.19 0.15
C GLY A 794 1.04 27.33 0.06
N ASN A 795 2.35 27.06 0.17
CA ASN A 795 3.38 28.00 -0.28
C ASN A 795 3.17 28.40 -1.75
N SER A 796 3.38 29.68 -2.06
CA SER A 796 3.22 30.25 -3.39
C SER A 796 4.46 30.13 -4.27
N ASN A 797 5.62 29.84 -3.67
CA ASN A 797 6.91 29.68 -4.33
C ASN A 797 7.58 28.38 -3.88
N ARG A 798 8.59 27.91 -4.65
CA ARG A 798 9.47 26.84 -4.20
C ARG A 798 10.32 27.35 -3.03
N VAL A 799 10.36 26.60 -1.93
CA VAL A 799 11.28 26.88 -0.82
C VAL A 799 12.70 26.55 -1.26
N VAL A 800 13.65 27.41 -0.93
CA VAL A 800 15.07 27.26 -1.31
C VAL A 800 15.95 27.32 -0.08
N PHE A 801 16.83 26.33 0.09
CA PHE A 801 17.97 26.38 0.98
C PHE A 801 19.19 26.83 0.16
N ASP A 802 19.57 28.09 0.37
CA ASP A 802 20.61 28.82 -0.35
C ASP A 802 21.90 28.84 0.48
N PHE A 803 22.88 28.04 0.04
CA PHE A 803 24.18 27.90 0.68
C PHE A 803 25.24 28.85 0.12
N SER A 804 24.88 29.86 -0.70
CA SER A 804 25.84 30.78 -1.36
C SER A 804 26.74 31.63 -0.44
N ALA A 805 26.58 31.53 0.89
CA ALA A 805 27.50 32.09 1.88
C ALA A 805 28.55 31.08 2.40
N GLN A 806 28.44 29.80 2.03
CA GLN A 806 29.35 28.71 2.32
C GLN A 806 30.55 28.77 1.36
N SER A 807 31.76 28.47 1.85
CA SER A 807 32.96 28.46 1.00
C SER A 807 33.14 27.13 0.28
N VAL A 808 33.68 27.14 -0.94
CA VAL A 808 33.96 25.92 -1.71
C VAL A 808 35.08 25.10 -1.05
N SER A 809 34.79 23.84 -0.73
CA SER A 809 35.71 22.86 -0.11
C SER A 809 35.03 21.49 -0.07
N GLY A 810 35.76 20.39 -0.32
CA GLY A 810 35.26 19.00 -0.23
C GLY A 810 34.81 18.49 1.16
N SER A 811 34.54 19.41 2.08
CA SER A 811 33.91 19.24 3.39
C SER A 811 32.54 19.94 3.50
N ASN A 812 32.27 20.89 2.61
CA ASN A 812 31.29 21.96 2.80
C ASN A 812 30.01 21.68 2.01
N ARG A 813 29.42 20.54 2.33
CA ARG A 813 28.17 20.03 1.78
C ARG A 813 27.00 20.90 2.25
N GLY A 814 25.92 20.94 1.48
CA GLY A 814 24.70 21.63 1.92
C GLY A 814 24.10 20.91 3.12
N ILE A 815 23.75 19.64 2.92
CA ILE A 815 23.22 18.76 3.97
C ILE A 815 24.06 17.47 4.04
N VAL A 816 24.35 17.01 5.26
CA VAL A 816 24.81 15.64 5.54
C VAL A 816 23.72 14.95 6.34
N LEU A 817 23.08 13.93 5.74
CA LEU A 817 22.06 13.10 6.36
C LEU A 817 22.66 11.74 6.71
N ASP A 818 23.28 11.66 7.89
CA ASP A 818 23.87 10.47 8.49
C ASP A 818 22.86 9.73 9.40
N GLY A 819 21.77 10.39 9.78
CA GLY A 819 20.62 9.80 10.48
C GLY A 819 19.72 8.91 9.61
N ASP A 820 19.06 7.94 10.26
CA ASP A 820 18.11 7.00 9.68
C ASP A 820 16.66 7.51 9.73
N TYR A 821 15.81 7.02 8.82
CA TYR A 821 14.35 7.24 8.79
C TYR A 821 13.92 8.72 8.77
N TRP A 822 14.59 9.54 7.97
CA TRP A 822 14.16 10.89 7.61
C TRP A 822 13.42 10.93 6.28
N GLN A 823 12.53 11.92 6.14
CA GLN A 823 11.85 12.23 4.89
C GLN A 823 12.02 13.71 4.53
N PHE A 824 12.50 14.00 3.32
CA PHE A 824 12.71 15.35 2.79
C PHE A 824 11.78 15.56 1.59
N VAL A 825 10.94 16.61 1.59
CA VAL A 825 9.84 16.76 0.62
C VAL A 825 9.73 18.15 0.00
N ASN A 826 9.79 18.22 -1.34
CA ASN A 826 9.35 19.36 -2.16
C ASN A 826 10.02 20.71 -1.83
N PHE A 827 11.35 20.73 -1.66
CA PHE A 827 12.13 21.97 -1.62
C PHE A 827 13.46 21.88 -2.38
N GLU A 828 14.10 23.03 -2.60
CA GLU A 828 15.35 23.15 -3.35
C GLU A 828 16.56 23.30 -2.41
N ILE A 829 17.68 22.69 -2.77
CA ILE A 829 19.01 22.90 -2.19
C ILE A 829 19.94 23.41 -3.29
N THR A 830 20.57 24.57 -3.06
CA THR A 830 21.39 25.25 -4.05
C THR A 830 22.62 25.91 -3.43
N LYS A 831 23.70 26.00 -4.20
CA LYS A 831 24.95 26.72 -3.89
C LYS A 831 25.71 26.19 -2.69
N ALA A 832 25.61 24.89 -2.42
CA ALA A 832 26.52 24.22 -1.52
C ALA A 832 27.97 24.36 -2.02
N GLY A 833 28.93 24.44 -1.10
CA GLY A 833 30.37 24.51 -1.41
C GLY A 833 31.01 23.18 -1.79
N ASP A 834 30.18 22.16 -2.04
CA ASP A 834 30.46 20.74 -2.25
C ASP A 834 29.11 20.12 -2.70
N ASN A 835 28.88 18.82 -2.44
CA ASN A 835 27.61 18.16 -2.73
C ASN A 835 26.41 18.90 -2.10
N GLY A 836 25.30 19.03 -2.83
CA GLY A 836 24.06 19.62 -2.31
C GLY A 836 23.53 18.82 -1.11
N MET A 837 23.45 17.50 -1.25
CA MET A 837 23.24 16.55 -0.16
C MET A 837 24.22 15.39 -0.23
N LEU A 838 24.80 15.03 0.91
CA LEU A 838 25.38 13.72 1.17
C LEU A 838 24.40 12.89 1.99
N LEU A 839 23.94 11.78 1.42
CA LEU A 839 23.04 10.81 2.02
C LEU A 839 23.86 9.60 2.52
N SER A 840 23.90 9.43 3.84
CA SER A 840 24.80 8.52 4.54
C SER A 840 24.12 7.59 5.55
N GLY A 841 22.93 7.96 6.05
CA GLY A 841 22.06 7.08 6.82
C GLY A 841 21.23 6.12 5.95
N ASN A 842 20.38 5.35 6.61
CA ASN A 842 19.61 4.25 6.05
C ASN A 842 18.10 4.51 6.06
N ASN A 843 17.39 3.85 5.15
CA ASN A 843 15.92 3.86 5.09
C ASN A 843 15.32 5.29 4.97
N ASN A 844 16.05 6.25 4.41
CA ASN A 844 15.59 7.62 4.23
C ASN A 844 14.78 7.79 2.93
N ARG A 845 13.95 8.83 2.87
CA ARG A 845 13.07 9.16 1.74
C ARG A 845 13.31 10.59 1.25
N ILE A 846 13.92 10.73 0.08
CA ILE A 846 14.16 12.03 -0.56
C ILE A 846 13.12 12.17 -1.69
N VAL A 847 12.19 13.13 -1.57
CA VAL A 847 10.94 13.17 -2.32
C VAL A 847 10.77 14.53 -2.99
N GLU A 848 10.64 14.56 -4.32
CA GLU A 848 10.36 15.78 -5.10
C GLU A 848 11.36 16.94 -4.87
N MET A 849 12.54 16.62 -4.32
CA MET A 849 13.59 17.58 -4.02
C MET A 849 14.25 18.08 -5.30
N VAL A 850 14.68 19.35 -5.29
CA VAL A 850 15.48 19.95 -6.35
C VAL A 850 16.90 20.19 -5.85
N PHE A 851 17.90 19.67 -6.54
CA PHE A 851 19.31 19.96 -6.31
C PHE A 851 19.80 20.78 -7.51
N ASN A 852 20.24 22.01 -7.28
CA ASN A 852 20.47 22.97 -8.37
C ASN A 852 21.71 23.81 -8.09
N ASP A 853 22.64 23.96 -9.05
CA ASP A 853 23.70 24.99 -8.97
C ASP A 853 24.56 24.82 -7.69
N ASN A 854 25.04 23.60 -7.41
CA ASN A 854 25.96 23.25 -6.31
C ASN A 854 27.38 22.95 -6.84
N GLN A 855 28.41 23.12 -5.99
CA GLN A 855 29.83 23.04 -6.36
C GLN A 855 30.44 21.62 -6.37
N ASP A 856 29.61 20.59 -6.17
CA ASP A 856 29.83 19.19 -6.54
C ASP A 856 28.43 18.56 -6.74
N THR A 857 28.36 17.24 -6.92
CA THR A 857 27.18 16.42 -7.15
C THR A 857 25.94 16.85 -6.37
N GLY A 858 24.80 17.01 -7.05
CA GLY A 858 23.56 17.49 -6.43
C GLY A 858 23.10 16.66 -5.23
N LEU A 859 23.02 15.33 -5.39
CA LEU A 859 22.92 14.39 -4.27
C LEU A 859 23.89 13.21 -4.46
N GLN A 860 24.81 13.04 -3.52
CA GLN A 860 25.67 11.87 -3.42
C GLN A 860 25.17 10.94 -2.30
N LEU A 861 25.06 9.65 -2.58
CA LEU A 861 24.70 8.59 -1.64
C LEU A 861 25.96 7.76 -1.35
N SER A 862 26.54 7.95 -0.16
CA SER A 862 27.76 7.27 0.30
C SER A 862 27.95 7.48 1.80
N ARG A 863 28.64 6.58 2.52
CA ARG A 863 28.94 6.72 3.97
C ARG A 863 29.55 8.10 4.32
N PHE A 864 29.18 8.65 5.47
CA PHE A 864 29.85 9.81 6.09
C PHE A 864 30.88 9.34 7.12
N ASP A 865 30.53 8.37 7.97
CA ASP A 865 31.52 7.73 8.83
C ASP A 865 32.59 6.98 8.02
N THR A 866 33.83 7.48 8.11
CA THR A 866 35.00 6.87 7.47
C THR A 866 35.42 5.53 8.10
N ASN A 867 34.90 5.16 9.27
CA ASN A 867 35.19 3.89 9.94
C ASN A 867 34.29 2.73 9.44
N ALA A 868 33.08 3.01 8.93
CA ALA A 868 32.17 2.04 8.34
C ALA A 868 32.80 1.33 7.12
N ALA A 869 33.47 0.20 7.33
CA ALA A 869 34.47 -0.35 6.41
C ALA A 869 33.89 -1.27 5.33
N THR A 870 32.68 -1.79 5.54
CA THR A 870 32.05 -2.84 4.73
C THR A 870 30.70 -2.39 4.14
N VAL A 871 30.27 -3.05 3.06
CA VAL A 871 29.01 -2.74 2.35
C VAL A 871 27.78 -2.76 3.27
N ALA A 872 27.79 -3.60 4.31
CA ALA A 872 26.71 -3.72 5.28
C ALA A 872 26.64 -2.56 6.31
N GLU A 873 27.68 -1.72 6.36
CA GLU A 873 27.78 -0.52 7.21
C GLU A 873 27.56 0.76 6.37
N TRP A 874 27.28 0.63 5.08
CA TRP A 874 27.08 1.75 4.15
C TRP A 874 25.58 2.06 3.96
N PRO A 875 25.21 3.32 3.67
CA PRO A 875 23.82 3.76 3.49
C PRO A 875 23.02 2.81 2.60
N SER A 876 21.98 2.22 3.16
CA SER A 876 21.17 1.17 2.54
C SER A 876 19.67 1.51 2.58
N ASN A 877 18.89 0.88 1.67
CA ASN A 877 17.43 0.96 1.59
C ASN A 877 16.84 2.39 1.44
N ASN A 878 17.62 3.35 0.93
CA ASN A 878 17.12 4.71 0.73
C ASN A 878 16.31 4.82 -0.57
N LEU A 879 15.24 5.63 -0.54
CA LEU A 879 14.40 5.93 -1.70
C LEU A 879 14.57 7.41 -2.12
N VAL A 880 15.02 7.63 -3.34
CA VAL A 880 15.05 8.94 -4.00
C VAL A 880 13.94 8.94 -5.07
N LEU A 881 12.82 9.61 -4.76
CA LEU A 881 11.58 9.59 -5.53
C LEU A 881 11.28 10.96 -6.14
N ASN A 882 10.94 11.02 -7.42
CA ASN A 882 10.48 12.22 -8.15
C ASN A 882 11.42 13.45 -8.05
N CYS A 883 12.68 13.26 -7.65
CA CYS A 883 13.63 14.34 -7.46
C CYS A 883 14.13 14.92 -8.80
N THR A 884 14.83 16.04 -8.76
CA THR A 884 15.48 16.65 -9.92
C THR A 884 16.84 17.19 -9.53
N SER A 885 17.86 16.94 -10.35
CA SER A 885 19.21 17.45 -10.12
C SER A 885 19.80 18.09 -11.37
N LYS A 886 20.23 19.35 -11.28
CA LYS A 886 20.63 20.15 -12.45
C LYS A 886 21.67 21.22 -12.17
N ASN A 887 22.39 21.66 -13.21
CA ASN A 887 23.34 22.76 -13.16
C ASN A 887 24.43 22.63 -12.07
N ASN A 888 24.63 21.45 -11.49
CA ASN A 888 25.70 21.24 -10.52
C ASN A 888 27.03 21.22 -11.29
N CYS A 889 28.03 21.94 -10.78
CA CYS A 889 29.30 22.19 -11.45
C CYS A 889 30.41 22.42 -10.44
N ASP A 890 31.44 21.58 -10.46
CA ASP A 890 32.66 21.79 -9.69
C ASP A 890 33.60 22.73 -10.46
N ASP A 891 33.48 24.05 -10.25
CA ASP A 891 34.21 25.10 -11.02
C ASP A 891 35.74 24.89 -11.12
N ALA A 892 36.31 24.10 -10.20
CA ALA A 892 37.72 23.75 -10.15
C ALA A 892 38.18 22.79 -11.26
N THR A 893 37.34 21.85 -11.72
CA THR A 893 37.68 20.91 -12.81
C THR A 893 36.52 20.61 -13.78
N MET A 894 35.28 20.73 -13.34
CA MET A 894 34.05 20.44 -14.11
C MET A 894 33.93 18.96 -14.50
N GLU A 895 34.53 18.07 -13.70
CA GLU A 895 34.70 16.63 -13.94
C GLU A 895 34.10 15.74 -12.83
N ASN A 896 33.52 16.32 -11.77
CA ASN A 896 33.05 15.57 -10.59
C ASN A 896 31.55 15.77 -10.26
N ALA A 897 30.97 16.91 -10.65
CA ALA A 897 29.60 17.24 -10.30
C ALA A 897 28.56 16.53 -11.19
N ASP A 898 28.03 15.42 -10.67
CA ASP A 898 26.91 14.71 -11.27
C ASP A 898 25.56 15.30 -10.86
N GLY A 899 24.49 14.87 -11.54
CA GLY A 899 23.13 15.03 -11.03
C GLY A 899 22.92 14.24 -9.74
N PHE A 900 23.01 12.92 -9.83
CA PHE A 900 22.93 12.00 -8.70
C PHE A 900 24.13 11.05 -8.71
N ALA A 901 24.66 10.70 -7.55
CA ALA A 901 25.72 9.68 -7.52
C ALA A 901 25.59 8.73 -6.33
N ALA A 902 25.35 7.45 -6.59
CA ALA A 902 25.41 6.39 -5.58
C ALA A 902 26.73 5.63 -5.74
N LYS A 903 27.82 6.27 -5.28
CA LYS A 903 29.21 5.92 -5.63
C LYS A 903 30.09 5.64 -4.41
N LEU A 904 31.23 5.00 -4.66
CA LEU A 904 32.34 4.67 -3.76
C LEU A 904 32.03 3.69 -2.61
N THR A 905 31.06 4.03 -1.77
CA THR A 905 30.71 3.34 -0.52
C THR A 905 29.21 3.50 -0.24
N CYS A 906 28.42 2.92 -1.15
CA CYS A 906 26.95 2.85 -1.14
C CYS A 906 26.52 1.41 -0.78
N GLY A 907 25.57 1.27 0.14
CA GLY A 907 25.03 -0.03 0.55
C GLY A 907 23.98 -0.59 -0.42
N GLU A 908 23.26 -1.62 0.04
CA GLU A 908 22.27 -2.36 -0.75
C GLU A 908 20.88 -1.69 -0.76
N GLY A 909 20.02 -2.09 -1.71
CA GLY A 909 18.59 -1.74 -1.70
C GLY A 909 18.26 -0.28 -1.98
N ASN A 910 19.21 0.53 -2.44
CA ASN A 910 18.99 1.94 -2.74
C ASN A 910 18.29 2.12 -4.11
N VAL A 911 17.24 2.96 -4.16
CA VAL A 911 16.37 3.12 -5.33
C VAL A 911 16.24 4.58 -5.74
N PHE A 912 16.42 4.85 -7.04
CA PHE A 912 16.04 6.10 -7.70
C PHE A 912 14.81 5.84 -8.58
N ASP A 913 13.71 6.55 -8.33
CA ASP A 913 12.42 6.37 -9.04
C ASP A 913 11.88 7.73 -9.52
N GLY A 914 11.39 7.79 -10.76
CA GLY A 914 10.78 9.00 -11.32
C GLY A 914 11.71 10.22 -11.42
N CYS A 915 13.03 10.06 -11.33
CA CYS A 915 13.99 11.16 -11.15
C CYS A 915 14.48 11.78 -12.47
N MET A 916 14.90 13.05 -12.44
CA MET A 916 15.46 13.75 -13.60
C MET A 916 16.84 14.34 -13.31
N ALA A 917 17.84 14.06 -14.15
CA ALA A 917 19.16 14.66 -14.05
C ALA A 917 19.57 15.34 -15.36
N TYR A 918 19.74 16.66 -15.34
CA TYR A 918 20.07 17.39 -16.57
C TYR A 918 21.00 18.57 -16.40
N ASN A 919 21.81 18.83 -17.42
CA ASN A 919 22.75 19.95 -17.45
C ASN A 919 23.70 20.00 -16.23
N ASN A 920 24.18 18.85 -15.74
CA ASN A 920 25.27 18.78 -14.76
C ASN A 920 26.62 18.73 -15.50
N SER A 921 27.72 19.15 -14.87
CA SER A 921 29.00 19.30 -15.59
C SER A 921 29.68 17.98 -15.95
N ASP A 922 29.49 16.90 -15.17
CA ASP A 922 29.84 15.53 -15.58
C ASP A 922 28.61 14.71 -15.99
N ASP A 923 28.10 13.77 -15.17
CA ASP A 923 26.98 12.90 -15.58
C ASP A 923 25.60 13.30 -15.04
N GLY A 924 24.57 12.66 -15.60
CA GLY A 924 23.26 12.59 -14.94
C GLY A 924 23.28 11.66 -13.71
N TRP A 925 23.87 10.47 -13.86
CA TRP A 925 24.07 9.48 -12.79
C TRP A 925 25.46 8.87 -12.81
N ASP A 926 26.16 8.85 -11.67
CA ASP A 926 27.37 8.05 -11.45
C ASP A 926 27.20 6.98 -10.35
N LEU A 927 27.55 5.73 -10.68
CA LEU A 927 27.58 4.59 -9.76
C LEU A 927 29.02 4.08 -9.51
N TYR A 928 30.04 4.92 -9.71
CA TYR A 928 31.46 4.53 -9.70
C TYR A 928 31.90 3.79 -8.41
N ALA A 929 32.43 2.58 -8.59
CA ALA A 929 33.11 1.80 -7.57
C ALA A 929 34.63 1.79 -7.85
N LYS A 930 35.44 1.46 -6.85
CA LYS A 930 36.92 1.44 -6.95
C LYS A 930 37.53 0.27 -6.20
N GLU A 931 38.64 -0.28 -6.70
CA GLU A 931 39.29 -1.47 -6.12
C GLU A 931 39.61 -1.31 -4.63
N ALA A 932 39.93 -0.09 -4.18
CA ALA A 932 40.27 0.23 -2.79
C ALA A 932 39.09 0.18 -1.80
N THR A 933 37.84 0.17 -2.26
CA THR A 933 36.65 -0.09 -1.43
C THR A 933 35.88 -1.34 -1.85
N GLY A 934 36.10 -1.83 -3.07
CA GLY A 934 35.40 -3.00 -3.62
C GLY A 934 34.04 -2.62 -4.22
N PRO A 935 33.20 -3.63 -4.51
CA PRO A 935 31.85 -3.42 -5.02
C PRO A 935 30.99 -2.60 -4.04
N ILE A 936 30.22 -1.67 -4.58
CA ILE A 936 29.06 -1.09 -3.88
C ILE A 936 27.86 -2.03 -3.99
N GLY A 937 26.84 -1.81 -3.16
CA GLY A 937 25.58 -2.55 -3.25
C GLY A 937 24.80 -2.27 -4.54
N VAL A 938 23.82 -3.11 -4.83
CA VAL A 938 22.95 -2.97 -6.01
C VAL A 938 22.09 -1.72 -5.86
N VAL A 939 22.09 -0.92 -6.93
CA VAL A 939 21.28 0.28 -7.08
C VAL A 939 20.28 0.03 -8.21
N THR A 940 19.03 0.38 -7.96
CA THR A 940 17.96 0.33 -8.96
C THR A 940 17.60 1.75 -9.40
N ILE A 941 17.69 2.03 -10.69
CA ILE A 941 17.24 3.29 -11.30
C ILE A 941 16.05 2.98 -12.20
N LYS A 942 14.89 3.58 -11.94
CA LYS A 942 13.70 3.35 -12.77
C LYS A 942 12.86 4.60 -13.05
N ASN A 943 12.07 4.56 -14.12
CA ASN A 943 11.14 5.62 -14.53
C ASN A 943 11.81 7.00 -14.69
N SER A 944 13.12 7.05 -14.97
CA SER A 944 13.96 8.25 -14.79
C SER A 944 14.55 8.77 -16.12
N ALA A 945 14.92 10.05 -16.16
CA ALA A 945 15.45 10.71 -17.36
C ALA A 945 16.78 11.44 -17.13
N ALA A 946 17.78 11.17 -17.97
CA ALA A 946 19.11 11.79 -17.92
C ALA A 946 19.45 12.52 -19.23
N PHE A 947 19.61 13.84 -19.23
CA PHE A 947 19.78 14.59 -20.47
C PHE A 947 20.66 15.82 -20.42
N ARG A 948 21.35 16.11 -21.53
CA ARG A 948 22.22 17.31 -21.69
C ARG A 948 23.32 17.45 -20.61
N ASN A 949 23.73 16.36 -19.96
CA ASN A 949 24.85 16.38 -19.01
C ASN A 949 26.20 16.41 -19.75
N GLY A 950 27.23 16.89 -19.05
CA GLY A 950 28.56 17.27 -19.56
C GLY A 950 28.76 18.79 -19.65
N TYR A 951 27.74 19.59 -19.29
CA TYR A 951 27.71 21.05 -19.36
C TYR A 951 26.46 21.65 -18.68
N THR A 952 26.60 22.84 -18.08
CA THR A 952 25.48 23.55 -17.43
C THR A 952 24.63 24.34 -18.43
N GLU A 953 23.45 24.81 -17.99
CA GLU A 953 22.64 25.78 -18.75
C GLU A 953 23.34 27.14 -18.93
N PHE A 954 24.39 27.43 -18.15
CA PHE A 954 25.19 28.66 -18.25
C PHE A 954 26.41 28.52 -19.16
N GLY A 955 26.78 27.28 -19.53
CA GLY A 955 27.90 26.98 -20.42
C GLY A 955 29.22 26.62 -19.72
N GLU A 956 29.21 26.37 -18.41
CA GLU A 956 30.30 25.63 -17.76
C GLU A 956 30.31 24.16 -18.24
N GLY A 957 31.43 23.46 -18.05
CA GLY A 957 31.70 22.14 -18.64
C GLY A 957 32.44 22.24 -19.98
N TYR A 958 32.13 21.34 -20.92
CA TYR A 958 32.80 21.25 -22.23
C TYR A 958 34.33 21.03 -22.17
N GLY A 959 34.81 20.30 -21.16
CA GLY A 959 36.22 19.95 -20.97
C GLY A 959 36.56 18.49 -21.24
N ASP A 960 37.38 17.91 -20.36
CA ASP A 960 37.73 16.48 -20.36
C ASP A 960 36.70 15.58 -19.64
N CYS A 961 35.61 16.18 -19.15
CA CYS A 961 34.46 15.48 -18.55
C CYS A 961 33.90 14.30 -19.39
N ASP A 962 33.41 13.30 -18.66
CA ASP A 962 32.96 12.00 -19.15
C ASP A 962 31.51 12.08 -19.68
N GLY A 963 30.67 12.98 -19.15
CA GLY A 963 29.54 13.60 -19.85
C GLY A 963 28.41 12.68 -20.31
N ASN A 964 27.96 11.76 -19.47
CA ASN A 964 27.02 10.69 -19.79
C ASN A 964 25.63 10.91 -19.15
N GLY A 965 24.61 10.24 -19.69
CA GLY A 965 23.30 10.15 -19.03
C GLY A 965 23.37 9.27 -17.78
N PHE A 966 23.76 7.99 -17.96
CA PHE A 966 23.89 7.01 -16.89
C PHE A 966 25.25 6.29 -16.96
N LYS A 967 26.12 6.48 -15.97
CA LYS A 967 27.45 5.86 -15.79
C LYS A 967 27.36 4.74 -14.73
N LEU A 968 27.17 3.52 -15.20
CA LEU A 968 26.66 2.39 -14.40
C LEU A 968 27.76 1.57 -13.69
N GLY A 969 28.68 2.26 -13.02
CA GLY A 969 29.80 1.67 -12.26
C GLY A 969 31.10 1.59 -13.06
N GLY A 970 32.23 1.38 -12.38
CA GLY A 970 33.54 1.48 -13.04
C GLY A 970 34.74 0.90 -12.30
N ALA A 971 35.94 1.36 -12.72
CA ALA A 971 37.25 0.87 -12.29
C ALA A 971 37.51 -0.65 -12.44
N GLY A 972 36.70 -1.38 -13.21
CA GLY A 972 36.79 -2.85 -13.28
C GLY A 972 36.06 -3.58 -12.14
N VAL A 973 35.39 -2.83 -11.26
CA VAL A 973 34.69 -3.37 -10.10
C VAL A 973 33.24 -3.70 -10.47
N GLY A 974 32.81 -4.92 -10.17
CA GLY A 974 31.55 -5.47 -10.66
C GLY A 974 30.40 -5.45 -9.66
N THR A 975 29.37 -4.65 -9.94
CA THR A 975 28.09 -4.60 -9.19
C THR A 975 26.90 -4.75 -10.15
N ALA A 976 25.87 -5.50 -9.75
CA ALA A 976 24.75 -5.90 -10.61
C ALA A 976 23.60 -4.88 -10.68
N HIS A 977 23.91 -3.61 -10.96
CA HIS A 977 22.91 -2.54 -11.06
C HIS A 977 21.77 -2.84 -12.06
N ILE A 978 20.59 -2.29 -11.77
CA ILE A 978 19.35 -2.48 -12.52
C ILE A 978 18.87 -1.12 -13.04
N VAL A 979 18.58 -1.02 -14.34
CA VAL A 979 18.02 0.18 -14.97
C VAL A 979 16.77 -0.18 -15.77
N GLU A 980 15.63 0.44 -15.46
CA GLU A 980 14.32 0.10 -16.04
C GLU A 980 13.50 1.33 -16.43
N ASN A 981 12.81 1.30 -17.58
CA ASN A 981 11.92 2.39 -18.02
C ASN A 981 12.57 3.79 -18.05
N CYS A 982 13.80 3.89 -18.55
CA CYS A 982 14.61 5.12 -18.48
C CYS A 982 14.91 5.76 -19.85
N LEU A 983 14.97 7.09 -19.88
CA LEU A 983 15.25 7.91 -21.07
C LEU A 983 16.60 8.62 -20.96
N ALA A 984 17.45 8.52 -21.98
CA ALA A 984 18.70 9.29 -22.08
C ALA A 984 18.74 10.12 -23.38
N PHE A 985 18.94 11.45 -23.31
CA PHE A 985 19.07 12.24 -24.55
C PHE A 985 20.03 13.43 -24.49
N GLU A 986 20.65 13.76 -25.63
CA GLU A 986 21.50 14.95 -25.83
C GLU A 986 22.68 15.12 -24.84
N ASN A 987 23.02 14.08 -24.08
CA ASN A 987 24.21 14.07 -23.22
C ASN A 987 25.49 14.16 -24.08
N LEU A 988 26.52 14.82 -23.55
CA LEU A 988 27.75 15.16 -24.28
C LEU A 988 28.41 13.93 -24.95
N ASN A 989 28.40 12.79 -24.26
CA ASN A 989 29.08 11.57 -24.67
C ASN A 989 28.14 10.35 -24.80
N SER A 990 27.78 9.67 -23.70
CA SER A 990 27.00 8.42 -23.77
C SER A 990 25.58 8.62 -23.24
N GLY A 991 24.58 7.93 -23.81
CA GLY A 991 23.27 7.82 -23.17
C GLY A 991 23.35 6.91 -21.94
N PHE A 992 23.69 5.65 -22.18
CA PHE A 992 24.00 4.66 -21.16
C PHE A 992 25.42 4.11 -21.37
N THR A 993 26.25 4.08 -20.32
CA THR A 993 27.59 3.49 -20.34
C THR A 993 27.76 2.56 -19.15
N ASP A 994 28.30 1.38 -19.37
CA ASP A 994 28.65 0.44 -18.30
C ASP A 994 29.89 0.85 -17.49
N ASN A 995 30.50 1.99 -17.82
CA ASN A 995 31.82 2.52 -17.43
C ASN A 995 32.93 1.59 -16.90
N ASN A 996 33.03 0.37 -17.44
CA ASN A 996 33.96 -0.69 -17.00
C ASN A 996 33.53 -1.44 -15.72
N ASN A 997 32.22 -1.56 -15.48
CA ASN A 997 31.60 -2.52 -14.57
C ASN A 997 31.42 -3.89 -15.27
N PRO A 998 32.19 -4.94 -14.89
CA PRO A 998 32.10 -6.25 -15.52
C PRO A 998 30.83 -7.06 -15.15
N LYS A 999 30.00 -6.61 -14.19
CA LYS A 999 28.85 -7.38 -13.67
C LYS A 999 27.49 -6.67 -13.77
N LEU A 1000 27.37 -5.59 -14.56
CA LEU A 1000 26.11 -4.87 -14.79
C LEU A 1000 24.91 -5.83 -14.98
N GLY A 1001 23.83 -5.63 -14.22
CA GLY A 1001 22.74 -6.61 -14.10
C GLY A 1001 21.82 -6.60 -15.32
N SER A 1002 21.06 -5.52 -15.48
CA SER A 1002 20.12 -5.38 -16.59
C SER A 1002 19.81 -3.94 -16.98
N LEU A 1003 19.66 -3.70 -18.29
CA LEU A 1003 18.91 -2.58 -18.85
C LEU A 1003 17.61 -3.12 -19.44
N LYS A 1004 16.47 -2.52 -19.08
CA LYS A 1004 15.12 -2.90 -19.54
C LYS A 1004 14.30 -1.67 -19.90
N ASP A 1005 13.51 -1.72 -20.97
CA ASP A 1005 12.58 -0.64 -21.38
C ASP A 1005 13.27 0.74 -21.46
N CYS A 1006 14.48 0.80 -22.00
CA CYS A 1006 15.26 2.05 -22.02
C CYS A 1006 15.33 2.64 -23.44
N THR A 1007 15.23 3.96 -23.55
CA THR A 1007 15.46 4.68 -24.82
C THR A 1007 16.63 5.64 -24.73
N ALA A 1008 17.46 5.65 -25.76
CA ALA A 1008 18.51 6.63 -25.96
C ALA A 1008 18.30 7.37 -27.28
N TYR A 1009 18.20 8.70 -27.21
CA TYR A 1009 17.98 9.58 -28.37
C TYR A 1009 19.07 10.66 -28.47
N ASN A 1010 19.73 10.78 -29.62
CA ASN A 1010 20.65 11.89 -29.90
C ASN A 1010 21.77 12.15 -28.85
N ASN A 1011 22.28 11.13 -28.17
CA ASN A 1011 23.46 11.28 -27.30
C ASN A 1011 24.76 11.36 -28.12
N GLY A 1012 25.84 11.86 -27.52
CA GLY A 1012 27.13 12.04 -28.19
C GLY A 1012 27.31 13.40 -28.86
N VAL A 1013 26.59 14.42 -28.38
CA VAL A 1013 26.57 15.78 -28.97
C VAL A 1013 27.92 16.50 -28.89
N GLY A 1014 28.86 16.04 -28.06
CA GLY A 1014 30.22 16.57 -27.96
C GLY A 1014 31.17 16.14 -29.09
N GLY A 1015 30.70 15.36 -30.08
CA GLY A 1015 31.48 14.99 -31.26
C GLY A 1015 32.67 14.04 -30.99
N LYS A 1016 32.94 13.67 -29.74
CA LYS A 1016 34.04 12.75 -29.32
C LYS A 1016 33.88 11.32 -29.89
N GLY A 1017 32.74 10.97 -30.49
CA GLY A 1017 32.49 9.66 -31.12
C GLY A 1017 32.03 8.57 -30.14
N LYS A 1018 31.39 8.98 -29.04
CA LYS A 1018 30.57 8.12 -28.19
C LYS A 1018 29.14 8.02 -28.78
N SER A 1019 28.31 7.15 -28.22
CA SER A 1019 27.01 6.74 -28.79
C SER A 1019 25.92 6.62 -27.73
N ASN A 1020 24.68 6.40 -28.18
CA ASN A 1020 23.52 6.14 -27.33
C ASN A 1020 23.78 5.04 -26.27
N TYR A 1021 24.37 3.91 -26.67
CA TYR A 1021 24.75 2.82 -25.76
C TYR A 1021 26.22 2.42 -25.89
N MET A 1022 26.90 2.35 -24.74
CA MET A 1022 28.31 1.97 -24.56
C MET A 1022 28.43 0.90 -23.45
N VAL A 1023 27.83 -0.27 -23.69
CA VAL A 1023 27.57 -1.35 -22.73
C VAL A 1023 28.27 -2.64 -23.20
N TYR A 1024 29.60 -2.63 -23.25
CA TYR A 1024 30.45 -3.64 -23.92
C TYR A 1024 31.67 -4.13 -23.13
N ARG A 1025 31.81 -3.69 -21.88
CA ARG A 1025 32.81 -4.11 -20.88
C ARG A 1025 32.17 -4.98 -19.78
N CYS A 1026 30.84 -5.05 -19.74
CA CYS A 1026 30.05 -5.94 -18.88
C CYS A 1026 30.06 -7.41 -19.35
N SER A 1027 29.47 -8.29 -18.53
CA SER A 1027 29.36 -9.73 -18.75
C SER A 1027 28.52 -10.08 -19.99
N SER A 1028 28.83 -11.19 -20.65
CA SER A 1028 27.95 -11.79 -21.67
C SER A 1028 26.61 -12.28 -21.11
N SER A 1029 26.43 -12.29 -19.79
CA SER A 1029 25.17 -12.58 -19.09
C SER A 1029 24.32 -11.35 -18.74
N THR A 1030 24.80 -10.14 -19.01
CA THR A 1030 24.03 -8.90 -18.76
C THR A 1030 22.76 -8.88 -19.62
N LYS A 1031 21.61 -8.61 -19.02
CA LYS A 1031 20.30 -8.62 -19.71
C LYS A 1031 20.03 -7.27 -20.38
N LEU A 1032 19.64 -7.30 -21.65
CA LEU A 1032 19.45 -6.11 -22.49
C LEU A 1032 18.09 -6.22 -23.22
N THR A 1033 17.01 -5.79 -22.57
CA THR A 1033 15.64 -6.07 -23.02
C THR A 1033 14.90 -4.78 -23.40
N ASN A 1034 14.11 -4.80 -24.48
CA ASN A 1034 13.28 -3.66 -24.89
C ASN A 1034 14.06 -2.33 -25.01
N LEU A 1035 15.27 -2.35 -25.57
CA LEU A 1035 16.11 -1.15 -25.73
C LEU A 1035 15.84 -0.47 -27.08
N MET A 1036 15.74 0.86 -27.10
CA MET A 1036 15.56 1.65 -28.32
C MET A 1036 16.67 2.70 -28.47
N SER A 1037 17.52 2.54 -29.48
CA SER A 1037 18.48 3.57 -29.91
C SER A 1037 17.95 4.32 -31.13
N TYR A 1038 17.91 5.66 -31.06
CA TYR A 1038 17.64 6.49 -32.25
C TYR A 1038 18.54 7.73 -32.33
N THR A 1039 18.83 8.16 -33.56
CA THR A 1039 19.69 9.32 -33.83
C THR A 1039 19.22 10.05 -35.07
N ASN A 1040 18.67 11.25 -34.88
CA ASN A 1040 18.36 12.19 -35.94
C ASN A 1040 19.23 13.44 -35.76
N THR A 1041 20.35 13.47 -36.48
CA THR A 1041 21.35 14.55 -36.40
C THR A 1041 20.86 15.90 -36.93
N ALA A 1042 19.70 15.96 -37.59
CA ALA A 1042 19.02 17.20 -37.97
C ALA A 1042 18.00 17.69 -36.91
N LYS A 1043 17.84 16.95 -35.80
CA LYS A 1043 16.94 17.26 -34.67
C LYS A 1043 17.67 17.16 -33.32
N VAL A 1044 18.91 17.61 -33.29
CA VAL A 1044 19.64 17.91 -32.04
C VAL A 1044 19.28 19.33 -31.64
N SER A 1045 18.97 19.55 -30.36
CA SER A 1045 18.77 20.89 -29.80
C SER A 1045 20.05 21.71 -29.88
N ASP A 1046 19.93 23.04 -29.88
CA ASP A 1046 21.10 23.90 -29.67
C ASP A 1046 21.50 23.84 -28.20
N THR A 1047 22.67 23.22 -27.95
CA THR A 1047 23.26 23.06 -26.62
C THR A 1047 24.61 23.77 -26.50
N GLY A 1048 25.11 24.38 -27.59
CA GLY A 1048 26.50 24.85 -27.73
C GLY A 1048 27.52 23.76 -28.08
N ALA A 1049 27.13 22.48 -28.14
CA ALA A 1049 28.06 21.38 -28.41
C ALA A 1049 28.52 21.28 -29.88
N ALA A 1050 29.56 20.49 -30.13
CA ALA A 1050 30.14 20.27 -31.46
C ALA A 1050 29.23 19.51 -32.47
N GLY A 1051 28.10 18.96 -32.01
CA GLY A 1051 27.18 18.14 -32.78
C GLY A 1051 27.55 16.65 -32.78
N ILE A 1052 26.56 15.80 -33.09
CA ILE A 1052 26.72 14.34 -33.02
C ILE A 1052 27.61 13.84 -34.16
N LYS A 1053 28.80 13.35 -33.79
CA LYS A 1053 29.63 12.52 -34.66
C LYS A 1053 29.15 11.07 -34.58
N LEU A 1054 28.20 10.71 -35.44
CA LEU A 1054 27.52 9.42 -35.45
C LEU A 1054 28.48 8.23 -35.32
N ALA A 1055 28.29 7.45 -34.26
CA ALA A 1055 29.10 6.28 -33.90
C ALA A 1055 28.20 5.06 -33.67
N ASN A 1056 28.78 3.86 -33.74
CA ASN A 1056 28.04 2.62 -33.48
C ASN A 1056 27.82 2.43 -31.97
N ASP A 1057 26.61 2.02 -31.59
CA ASP A 1057 26.33 1.45 -30.28
C ASP A 1057 27.16 0.17 -30.06
N LYS A 1058 27.49 -0.10 -28.81
CA LYS A 1058 28.34 -1.24 -28.42
C LYS A 1058 27.68 -2.03 -27.30
N PHE A 1059 27.55 -3.33 -27.52
CA PHE A 1059 26.89 -4.26 -26.61
C PHE A 1059 27.70 -5.55 -26.38
N VAL A 1060 27.70 -6.01 -25.13
CA VAL A 1060 28.01 -7.37 -24.70
C VAL A 1060 26.92 -7.79 -23.70
N GLY A 1061 26.34 -8.97 -23.87
CA GLY A 1061 25.21 -9.43 -23.06
C GLY A 1061 24.24 -10.30 -23.86
N VAL A 1062 23.06 -10.59 -23.29
CA VAL A 1062 21.94 -11.21 -24.00
C VAL A 1062 20.91 -10.12 -24.31
N MET A 1063 20.73 -9.84 -25.61
CA MET A 1063 19.80 -8.83 -26.09
C MET A 1063 18.50 -9.45 -26.59
N ASN A 1064 17.36 -8.91 -26.15
CA ASN A 1064 16.01 -9.37 -26.51
C ASN A 1064 15.12 -8.17 -26.88
N ASN A 1065 14.24 -8.34 -27.86
CA ASN A 1065 13.28 -7.36 -28.36
C ASN A 1065 13.82 -5.90 -28.44
N SER A 1066 15.03 -5.71 -28.97
CA SER A 1066 15.76 -4.43 -28.89
C SER A 1066 16.29 -3.94 -30.25
N VAL A 1067 16.31 -2.62 -30.43
CA VAL A 1067 16.78 -1.93 -31.65
C VAL A 1067 17.99 -1.05 -31.35
N TYR A 1068 19.10 -1.29 -32.06
CA TYR A 1068 20.38 -0.59 -31.86
C TYR A 1068 21.05 -0.18 -33.18
N TYR A 1069 21.98 0.78 -33.13
CA TYR A 1069 22.68 1.28 -34.32
C TYR A 1069 24.12 0.74 -34.44
N ASN A 1070 24.42 0.04 -35.54
CA ASN A 1070 25.79 -0.36 -35.91
C ASN A 1070 26.03 -0.17 -37.42
N SER A 1071 26.27 1.07 -37.84
CA SER A 1071 26.31 1.56 -39.24
C SER A 1071 24.96 1.54 -39.98
N LYS A 1072 23.97 0.84 -39.42
CA LYS A 1072 22.55 0.76 -39.76
C LYS A 1072 21.79 0.37 -38.49
N TYR A 1073 20.46 0.45 -38.47
CA TYR A 1073 19.67 -0.11 -37.37
C TYR A 1073 19.48 -1.62 -37.53
N TYR A 1074 19.57 -2.33 -36.40
CA TYR A 1074 19.33 -3.77 -36.30
C TYR A 1074 18.34 -4.05 -35.17
N PHE A 1075 17.41 -4.98 -35.40
CA PHE A 1075 16.40 -5.43 -34.45
C PHE A 1075 16.71 -6.86 -33.98
N ALA A 1076 17.26 -6.98 -32.78
CA ALA A 1076 17.44 -8.25 -32.08
C ALA A 1076 16.11 -8.64 -31.41
N LYS A 1077 15.26 -9.35 -32.14
CA LYS A 1077 13.89 -9.74 -31.69
C LYS A 1077 13.90 -10.75 -30.54
N ASN A 1078 14.71 -11.79 -30.67
CA ASN A 1078 14.85 -12.89 -29.71
C ASN A 1078 16.21 -12.80 -29.00
N ASP A 1079 16.40 -13.59 -27.94
CA ASP A 1079 17.66 -13.72 -27.19
C ASP A 1079 18.88 -13.88 -28.11
N THR A 1080 19.63 -12.79 -28.23
CA THR A 1080 20.77 -12.64 -29.13
C THR A 1080 22.02 -12.40 -28.28
N ALA A 1081 22.98 -13.33 -28.33
CA ALA A 1081 24.25 -13.18 -27.63
C ALA A 1081 25.10 -12.08 -28.30
N MET A 1082 25.07 -10.88 -27.74
CA MET A 1082 25.77 -9.72 -28.26
C MET A 1082 27.26 -9.78 -27.94
N THR A 1083 28.07 -9.43 -28.92
CA THR A 1083 29.52 -9.22 -28.79
C THR A 1083 29.90 -7.88 -29.41
N ASN A 1084 30.93 -7.24 -28.84
CA ASN A 1084 31.28 -5.86 -29.17
C ASN A 1084 31.55 -5.67 -30.67
N GLY A 1085 30.77 -4.80 -31.32
CA GLY A 1085 30.86 -4.50 -32.76
C GLY A 1085 30.12 -5.47 -33.69
N ALA A 1086 29.47 -6.51 -33.16
CA ALA A 1086 28.69 -7.45 -33.96
C ALA A 1086 27.42 -6.82 -34.58
N LYS A 1087 26.95 -7.41 -35.70
CA LYS A 1087 25.78 -6.98 -36.46
C LYS A 1087 24.80 -8.15 -36.54
N LEU A 1088 23.95 -8.25 -35.51
CA LEU A 1088 23.06 -9.37 -35.22
C LEU A 1088 21.61 -8.88 -35.11
N GLY A 1089 20.65 -9.72 -35.48
CA GLY A 1089 19.25 -9.33 -35.67
C GLY A 1089 18.94 -8.87 -37.09
N ASP A 1090 17.67 -8.54 -37.35
CA ASP A 1090 17.21 -8.11 -38.67
C ASP A 1090 17.65 -6.67 -38.96
N GLU A 1091 18.12 -6.38 -40.18
CA GLU A 1091 18.35 -5.00 -40.62
C GLU A 1091 17.01 -4.27 -40.75
N VAL A 1092 16.85 -3.12 -40.08
CA VAL A 1092 15.62 -2.33 -40.06
C VAL A 1092 15.87 -0.86 -40.40
N THR A 1093 14.79 -0.13 -40.70
CA THR A 1093 14.79 1.33 -40.79
C THR A 1093 13.98 1.87 -39.61
N VAL A 1094 14.55 2.81 -38.87
CA VAL A 1094 13.87 3.58 -37.81
C VAL A 1094 13.79 5.03 -38.27
N GLN A 1095 12.65 5.67 -38.04
CA GLN A 1095 12.30 6.99 -38.59
C GLN A 1095 11.46 7.80 -37.59
N ASP A 1096 11.39 9.12 -37.78
CA ASP A 1096 10.70 10.04 -36.88
C ASP A 1096 9.23 9.68 -36.56
N SER A 1097 8.53 9.01 -37.48
CA SER A 1097 7.13 8.57 -37.31
C SER A 1097 6.94 7.36 -36.40
N ASP A 1098 8.05 6.72 -36.01
CA ASP A 1098 8.05 5.56 -35.12
C ASP A 1098 8.01 5.97 -33.63
N PHE A 1099 7.94 7.28 -33.37
CA PHE A 1099 7.87 7.92 -32.06
C PHE A 1099 6.62 8.79 -31.91
N LYS A 1100 6.06 8.85 -30.69
CA LYS A 1100 4.91 9.72 -30.34
C LYS A 1100 5.23 11.20 -30.56
N SER A 1101 6.43 11.62 -30.16
CA SER A 1101 6.97 12.96 -30.37
C SER A 1101 8.50 12.91 -30.44
N LEU A 1102 9.11 13.80 -31.24
CA LEU A 1102 10.55 14.12 -31.17
C LEU A 1102 10.77 15.64 -31.01
N SER A 1103 9.79 16.32 -30.40
CA SER A 1103 9.88 17.73 -30.01
C SER A 1103 10.15 17.82 -28.51
N VAL A 1104 11.27 18.47 -28.14
CA VAL A 1104 11.67 18.75 -26.76
C VAL A 1104 11.81 20.26 -26.53
N GLN A 1105 11.65 20.70 -25.30
CA GLN A 1105 11.86 22.09 -24.90
C GLN A 1105 13.37 22.45 -24.92
N ALA A 1106 13.67 23.73 -25.10
CA ALA A 1106 15.04 24.23 -25.18
C ALA A 1106 15.80 24.10 -23.84
N MET A 1107 17.12 24.25 -23.88
CA MET A 1107 17.95 24.45 -22.69
C MET A 1107 17.54 25.75 -21.97
N GLY A 1108 17.62 25.82 -20.64
CA GLY A 1108 17.06 26.90 -19.83
C GLY A 1108 15.57 26.73 -19.48
N THR A 1109 14.97 25.57 -19.78
CA THR A 1109 13.60 25.24 -19.37
C THR A 1109 13.64 24.62 -17.97
N ASP A 1110 12.80 25.08 -17.03
CA ASP A 1110 12.65 24.37 -15.75
C ASP A 1110 11.84 23.07 -15.95
N PHE A 1111 12.51 22.01 -16.41
CA PHE A 1111 11.89 20.71 -16.66
C PHE A 1111 11.25 20.10 -15.40
N HIS A 1112 11.68 20.49 -14.20
CA HIS A 1112 10.98 20.13 -12.97
C HIS A 1112 9.54 20.64 -12.99
N THR A 1113 9.30 21.91 -13.32
CA THR A 1113 7.94 22.44 -13.45
C THR A 1113 7.25 22.00 -14.74
N ALA A 1114 8.00 21.79 -15.84
CA ALA A 1114 7.42 21.52 -17.16
C ALA A 1114 7.03 20.05 -17.42
N TRP A 1115 7.69 19.08 -16.77
CA TRP A 1115 7.49 17.64 -17.00
C TRP A 1115 6.97 16.88 -15.75
N ARG A 1116 6.65 17.54 -14.63
CA ARG A 1116 6.03 16.88 -13.47
C ARG A 1116 4.51 16.79 -13.61
N GLY A 1117 3.96 15.61 -13.33
CA GLY A 1117 2.52 15.40 -13.12
C GLY A 1117 2.03 15.94 -11.77
N ALA A 1118 0.71 15.96 -11.56
CA ALA A 1118 0.09 16.38 -10.29
C ALA A 1118 0.31 15.39 -9.12
N ASP A 1119 0.88 14.22 -9.43
CA ASP A 1119 1.35 13.17 -8.53
C ASP A 1119 2.89 13.13 -8.42
N GLY A 1120 3.58 14.12 -9.00
CA GLY A 1120 5.03 14.20 -9.04
C GLY A 1120 5.70 13.28 -10.07
N THR A 1121 4.98 12.44 -10.81
CA THR A 1121 5.59 11.55 -11.84
C THR A 1121 6.14 12.32 -13.03
N ILE A 1122 6.98 11.71 -13.87
CA ILE A 1122 7.44 12.33 -15.13
C ILE A 1122 6.36 12.13 -16.20
N ASN A 1123 5.83 13.22 -16.76
CA ASN A 1123 5.08 13.24 -18.00
C ASN A 1123 5.77 14.18 -19.01
N ASN A 1124 6.62 13.62 -19.87
CA ASN A 1124 7.28 14.36 -20.95
C ASN A 1124 6.45 14.41 -22.25
N ASN A 1125 5.15 14.06 -22.21
CA ASN A 1125 4.22 14.03 -23.34
C ASN A 1125 4.69 13.16 -24.53
N GLY A 1126 5.49 12.12 -24.26
CA GLY A 1126 5.89 11.09 -25.23
C GLY A 1126 7.10 11.46 -26.08
N PHE A 1127 7.94 12.38 -25.59
CA PHE A 1127 9.18 12.74 -26.26
C PHE A 1127 10.18 11.57 -26.31
N ALA A 1128 10.51 11.12 -27.52
CA ALA A 1128 11.27 9.91 -27.84
C ALA A 1128 10.62 8.59 -27.40
N GLU A 1129 9.34 8.59 -27.00
CA GLU A 1129 8.61 7.35 -26.71
C GLU A 1129 8.11 6.72 -28.02
N THR A 1130 8.19 5.39 -28.13
CA THR A 1130 7.89 4.65 -29.36
C THR A 1130 6.40 4.51 -29.65
N THR A 1131 6.08 4.23 -30.92
CA THR A 1131 4.73 3.93 -31.38
C THR A 1131 4.74 2.96 -32.58
N GLY A 1132 3.56 2.59 -33.07
CA GLY A 1132 3.40 1.70 -34.23
C GLY A 1132 4.10 0.34 -34.03
N THR A 1133 4.98 -0.01 -34.96
CA THR A 1133 5.69 -1.32 -34.98
C THR A 1133 6.62 -1.53 -33.79
N TYR A 1134 7.07 -0.47 -33.11
CA TYR A 1134 8.03 -0.56 -32.00
C TYR A 1134 7.43 -0.17 -30.63
N SER A 1135 6.09 -0.10 -30.51
CA SER A 1135 5.39 0.38 -29.30
C SER A 1135 5.49 -0.52 -28.05
N SER A 1136 6.43 -1.44 -28.02
CA SER A 1136 6.77 -2.36 -26.92
C SER A 1136 8.28 -2.41 -26.66
N ILE A 1137 9.00 -1.39 -27.13
CA ILE A 1137 10.46 -1.24 -27.08
C ILE A 1137 10.76 0.19 -26.68
N GLY A 1138 11.71 0.38 -25.77
CA GLY A 1138 12.05 1.67 -25.22
C GLY A 1138 11.27 1.99 -23.95
N TYR A 1139 11.40 3.23 -23.50
CA TYR A 1139 10.75 3.73 -22.29
C TYR A 1139 9.30 4.17 -22.57
N HIS A 1140 8.47 4.08 -21.55
CA HIS A 1140 7.05 4.42 -21.57
C HIS A 1140 6.68 5.23 -20.31
N LEU A 1141 6.57 6.56 -20.46
CA LEU A 1141 6.11 7.47 -19.38
C LEU A 1141 4.94 8.38 -19.81
N SER A 1142 4.47 8.30 -21.07
CA SER A 1142 3.32 9.10 -21.51
C SER A 1142 2.05 8.26 -21.72
N GLY A 1143 0.98 8.65 -21.01
CA GLY A 1143 -0.36 8.09 -21.21
C GLY A 1143 -0.72 6.88 -20.35
N ASN A 1144 0.18 6.40 -19.48
CA ASN A 1144 -0.23 5.56 -18.36
C ASN A 1144 -1.07 6.41 -17.40
N GLY A 1145 -2.37 6.14 -17.35
CA GLY A 1145 -3.17 6.50 -16.18
C GLY A 1145 -2.74 5.66 -14.98
N THR A 1146 -2.89 6.23 -13.79
CA THR A 1146 -2.77 5.57 -12.48
C THR A 1146 -1.47 4.82 -12.18
N ALA A 1147 -0.57 5.49 -11.46
CA ALA A 1147 0.06 4.93 -10.28
C ALA A 1147 0.29 6.05 -9.24
N SER A 1148 -0.77 6.42 -8.50
CA SER A 1148 -0.65 7.37 -7.39
C SER A 1148 0.09 6.71 -6.22
N LEU A 1149 1.42 6.80 -6.23
CA LEU A 1149 2.29 6.29 -5.17
C LEU A 1149 2.01 7.04 -3.85
N LEU A 1150 1.11 6.48 -3.05
CA LEU A 1150 0.96 6.82 -1.64
C LEU A 1150 2.28 6.53 -0.93
N ILE A 1151 2.94 7.58 -0.44
CA ILE A 1151 4.24 7.49 0.26
C ILE A 1151 3.99 6.91 1.66
N GLY A 1152 3.79 5.59 1.72
CA GLY A 1152 3.14 4.93 2.86
C GLY A 1152 3.45 3.44 3.06
N GLN A 1153 4.27 2.81 2.22
CA GLN A 1153 4.75 1.44 2.44
C GLN A 1153 6.21 1.28 1.99
N THR A 1154 6.94 0.36 2.61
CA THR A 1154 8.31 -0.04 2.25
C THR A 1154 8.26 -1.15 1.22
N GLY A 1155 9.12 -1.09 0.20
CA GLY A 1155 9.32 -2.24 -0.70
C GLY A 1155 9.94 -3.40 0.07
N ALA A 1156 9.44 -4.62 -0.15
CA ALA A 1156 10.03 -5.82 0.44
C ALA A 1156 11.44 -6.05 -0.14
N SER A 1157 12.42 -6.26 0.75
CA SER A 1157 13.77 -6.65 0.35
C SER A 1157 13.82 -8.15 0.04
N THR A 1158 14.52 -8.53 -1.03
CA THR A 1158 14.66 -9.93 -1.44
C THR A 1158 15.68 -10.65 -0.55
N THR A 1159 15.20 -11.42 0.43
CA THR A 1159 16.04 -12.27 1.29
C THR A 1159 16.59 -13.46 0.50
N PRO A 1160 17.92 -13.73 0.49
CA PRO A 1160 18.48 -14.95 -0.06
C PRO A 1160 18.29 -16.13 0.90
N SER A 1161 17.90 -17.31 0.38
CA SER A 1161 17.70 -18.53 1.18
C SER A 1161 18.96 -18.95 1.95
N ILE A 1162 18.81 -19.21 3.24
CA ILE A 1162 19.86 -19.74 4.12
C ILE A 1162 19.84 -21.27 4.07
N THR A 1163 21.00 -21.92 4.00
CA THR A 1163 21.12 -23.39 4.03
C THR A 1163 21.69 -23.87 5.35
N THR A 1164 20.94 -24.68 6.10
CA THR A 1164 21.38 -25.37 7.33
C THR A 1164 22.19 -26.63 7.00
N THR A 1165 23.17 -27.00 7.82
CA THR A 1165 24.05 -28.16 7.55
C THR A 1165 24.34 -29.02 8.78
N THR A 1166 23.96 -30.30 8.74
CA THR A 1166 24.11 -31.27 9.84
C THR A 1166 25.56 -31.50 10.28
N THR A 1167 25.81 -31.57 11.59
CA THR A 1167 27.16 -31.77 12.16
C THR A 1167 27.70 -33.20 11.96
N PRO A 1168 28.99 -33.37 11.56
CA PRO A 1168 29.59 -34.69 11.32
C PRO A 1168 29.65 -35.60 12.56
N SER A 1169 28.84 -36.66 12.57
CA SER A 1169 28.85 -37.68 13.62
C SER A 1169 30.22 -38.37 13.75
N GLY A 1170 30.79 -38.34 14.96
CA GLY A 1170 32.04 -39.02 15.31
C GLY A 1170 33.27 -38.12 15.44
N VAL A 1171 33.14 -36.81 15.20
CA VAL A 1171 34.19 -35.81 15.46
C VAL A 1171 34.01 -35.23 16.87
N THR A 1172 35.10 -35.13 17.65
CA THR A 1172 35.06 -34.55 19.00
C THR A 1172 35.45 -33.08 18.95
N VAL A 1173 34.75 -32.20 19.67
CA VAL A 1173 35.09 -30.77 19.73
C VAL A 1173 36.48 -30.57 20.33
N THR A 1174 37.28 -29.71 19.70
CA THR A 1174 38.67 -29.39 20.12
C THR A 1174 38.77 -28.01 20.76
N LYS A 1175 38.09 -27.01 20.19
CA LYS A 1175 37.83 -25.69 20.80
C LYS A 1175 36.48 -25.20 20.29
N TYR A 1176 35.58 -24.81 21.19
CA TYR A 1176 34.27 -24.32 20.78
C TYR A 1176 34.38 -22.92 20.16
N GLY A 1177 33.71 -22.72 19.02
CA GLY A 1177 33.75 -21.50 18.20
C GLY A 1177 34.91 -21.43 17.18
N ASP A 1178 35.91 -22.32 17.27
CA ASP A 1178 37.09 -22.40 16.38
C ASP A 1178 36.73 -23.10 15.04
N ALA A 1179 36.03 -22.38 14.18
CA ALA A 1179 35.50 -22.84 12.90
C ALA A 1179 36.59 -23.05 11.84
N ASN A 1180 37.67 -22.27 11.90
CA ASN A 1180 38.77 -22.34 10.94
C ASN A 1180 39.86 -23.36 11.35
N CYS A 1181 39.88 -23.79 12.62
CA CYS A 1181 40.86 -24.71 13.24
C CYS A 1181 42.29 -24.14 13.37
N ASP A 1182 42.45 -22.83 13.53
CA ASP A 1182 43.74 -22.17 13.79
C ASP A 1182 44.14 -22.17 15.27
N GLY A 1183 43.19 -22.46 16.17
CA GLY A 1183 43.39 -22.54 17.61
C GLY A 1183 42.91 -21.32 18.39
N GLU A 1184 42.36 -20.29 17.75
CA GLU A 1184 41.64 -19.19 18.41
C GLU A 1184 40.12 -19.23 18.21
N THR A 1185 39.41 -18.14 18.52
CA THR A 1185 37.95 -18.02 18.37
C THR A 1185 37.62 -16.54 18.21
N ASP A 1186 37.59 -16.06 16.97
CA ASP A 1186 37.39 -14.65 16.67
C ASP A 1186 36.48 -14.39 15.45
N ILE A 1187 36.60 -13.21 14.84
CA ILE A 1187 35.78 -12.80 13.71
C ILE A 1187 36.09 -13.60 12.43
N ALA A 1188 37.29 -14.21 12.31
CA ALA A 1188 37.65 -15.09 11.21
C ALA A 1188 36.79 -16.36 11.19
N ASP A 1189 36.41 -16.88 12.35
CA ASP A 1189 35.50 -18.02 12.48
C ASP A 1189 34.07 -17.64 12.08
N VAL A 1190 33.59 -16.48 12.55
CA VAL A 1190 32.30 -15.91 12.16
C VAL A 1190 32.19 -15.77 10.64
N VAL A 1191 33.24 -15.26 9.99
CA VAL A 1191 33.30 -15.14 8.52
C VAL A 1191 33.34 -16.52 7.85
N SER A 1192 34.13 -17.46 8.38
CA SER A 1192 34.25 -18.82 7.84
C SER A 1192 32.90 -19.58 7.86
N VAL A 1193 32.18 -19.52 8.98
CA VAL A 1193 30.83 -20.11 9.09
C VAL A 1193 29.83 -19.40 8.17
N LYS A 1194 29.81 -18.05 8.15
CA LYS A 1194 28.92 -17.30 7.23
C LYS A 1194 29.14 -17.70 5.76
N CYS A 1195 30.39 -17.74 5.30
CA CYS A 1195 30.72 -18.12 3.93
C CYS A 1195 30.33 -19.57 3.61
N TYR A 1196 30.50 -20.49 4.56
CA TYR A 1196 30.08 -21.88 4.42
C TYR A 1196 28.56 -22.03 4.32
N LEU A 1197 27.77 -21.35 5.18
CA LEU A 1197 26.30 -21.39 5.13
C LEU A 1197 25.72 -20.74 3.85
N ILE A 1198 26.42 -19.76 3.28
CA ILE A 1198 26.04 -19.11 2.01
C ILE A 1198 26.38 -19.97 0.80
N ASN A 1199 27.54 -20.67 0.79
CA ASN A 1199 27.93 -21.54 -0.33
C ASN A 1199 28.94 -22.63 0.11
N PRO A 1200 28.44 -23.79 0.61
CA PRO A 1200 29.31 -24.82 1.18
C PRO A 1200 30.11 -25.59 0.11
N LYS A 1201 29.77 -25.44 -1.18
CA LYS A 1201 30.54 -26.01 -2.30
C LYS A 1201 31.82 -25.22 -2.61
N ASN A 1202 31.82 -23.92 -2.34
CA ASN A 1202 32.95 -23.02 -2.66
C ASN A 1202 33.76 -22.61 -1.43
N TYR A 1203 33.15 -22.61 -0.24
CA TYR A 1203 33.78 -22.19 1.02
C TYR A 1203 33.71 -23.30 2.08
N SER A 1204 34.39 -24.41 1.82
CA SER A 1204 34.39 -25.57 2.73
C SER A 1204 35.22 -25.31 4.00
N ILE A 1205 34.58 -25.33 5.16
CA ILE A 1205 35.25 -25.56 6.46
C ILE A 1205 35.45 -27.06 6.71
N SER A 1206 36.37 -27.42 7.60
CA SER A 1206 36.69 -28.82 7.89
C SER A 1206 35.60 -29.48 8.74
N ALA A 1207 35.53 -30.82 8.75
CA ALA A 1207 34.61 -31.54 9.64
C ALA A 1207 34.87 -31.25 11.14
N GLN A 1208 36.11 -30.91 11.51
CA GLN A 1208 36.48 -30.43 12.84
C GLN A 1208 35.98 -29.00 13.08
N GLY A 1209 36.06 -28.13 12.08
CA GLY A 1209 35.55 -26.76 12.13
C GLY A 1209 34.04 -26.70 12.26
N ILE A 1210 33.30 -27.57 11.55
CA ILE A 1210 31.85 -27.71 11.71
C ILE A 1210 31.52 -28.13 13.15
N ALA A 1211 32.17 -29.19 13.67
CA ALA A 1211 31.93 -29.66 15.03
C ALA A 1211 32.37 -28.66 16.12
N ASN A 1212 33.41 -27.86 15.86
CA ASN A 1212 33.86 -26.80 16.76
C ASN A 1212 32.88 -25.62 16.79
N ALA A 1213 32.31 -25.27 15.64
CA ALA A 1213 31.51 -24.06 15.47
C ALA A 1213 30.00 -24.27 15.66
N ASP A 1214 29.51 -25.51 15.64
CA ASP A 1214 28.21 -25.89 16.21
C ASP A 1214 28.28 -25.66 17.74
N VAL A 1215 27.73 -24.52 18.17
CA VAL A 1215 27.79 -24.01 19.55
C VAL A 1215 26.42 -23.64 20.11
N GLN A 1216 25.36 -23.74 19.30
CA GLN A 1216 24.00 -23.34 19.65
C GLN A 1216 22.97 -24.46 19.36
N GLY A 1217 22.84 -25.38 20.32
CA GLY A 1217 21.68 -26.27 20.44
C GLY A 1217 21.92 -27.73 20.06
N ASN A 1218 22.48 -28.51 20.98
CA ASN A 1218 22.45 -29.98 20.96
C ASN A 1218 22.95 -30.65 19.66
N SER A 1219 23.95 -30.06 18.98
CA SER A 1219 24.48 -30.55 17.70
C SER A 1219 23.46 -30.59 16.55
N ASN A 1220 22.58 -29.60 16.47
CA ASN A 1220 21.58 -29.42 15.40
C ASN A 1220 22.20 -29.21 14.01
N GLY A 1221 23.50 -28.90 13.92
CA GLY A 1221 24.18 -28.57 12.69
C GLY A 1221 24.32 -27.07 12.49
N LEU A 1222 25.49 -26.68 11.99
CA LEU A 1222 25.85 -25.28 11.75
C LEU A 1222 24.72 -24.48 11.07
N ASN A 1223 24.38 -23.37 11.71
CA ASN A 1223 23.29 -22.48 11.35
C ASN A 1223 23.60 -21.01 11.75
N VAL A 1224 22.64 -20.10 11.53
CA VAL A 1224 22.83 -18.66 11.77
C VAL A 1224 22.95 -18.27 13.25
N ASN A 1225 22.44 -19.09 14.18
CA ASN A 1225 22.56 -18.81 15.61
C ASN A 1225 23.96 -19.11 16.14
N ASP A 1226 24.68 -20.09 15.57
CA ASP A 1226 26.10 -20.32 15.85
C ASP A 1226 26.93 -19.11 15.46
N VAL A 1227 26.70 -18.59 14.25
CA VAL A 1227 27.31 -17.35 13.75
C VAL A 1227 27.08 -16.20 14.74
N ILE A 1228 25.87 -16.05 15.26
CA ILE A 1228 25.50 -15.01 16.24
C ILE A 1228 26.18 -15.26 17.60
N ALA A 1229 26.27 -16.51 18.05
CA ALA A 1229 26.93 -16.89 19.30
C ALA A 1229 28.45 -16.62 19.26
N ILE A 1230 29.13 -17.07 18.21
CA ILE A 1230 30.56 -16.83 17.99
C ILE A 1230 30.81 -15.32 17.81
N SER A 1231 29.94 -14.59 17.10
CA SER A 1231 30.02 -13.12 17.00
C SER A 1231 29.96 -12.44 18.37
N LYS A 1232 28.99 -12.81 19.22
CA LYS A 1232 28.84 -12.23 20.57
C LYS A 1232 30.04 -12.54 21.46
N TYR A 1233 30.62 -13.73 21.34
CA TYR A 1233 31.81 -14.14 22.11
C TYR A 1233 33.08 -13.42 21.64
N ALA A 1234 33.34 -13.36 20.32
CA ALA A 1234 34.46 -12.63 19.74
C ALA A 1234 34.42 -11.13 20.07
N LEU A 1235 33.21 -10.53 20.11
CA LEU A 1235 32.98 -9.14 20.52
C LEU A 1235 32.93 -8.93 22.05
N LYS A 1236 33.08 -10.00 22.86
CA LYS A 1236 33.02 -9.98 24.34
C LYS A 1236 31.72 -9.40 24.90
N LEU A 1237 30.62 -9.61 24.17
CA LEU A 1237 29.26 -9.37 24.61
C LEU A 1237 28.71 -10.53 25.46
N ILE A 1238 29.36 -11.70 25.40
CA ILE A 1238 29.20 -12.82 26.31
C ILE A 1238 30.59 -13.36 26.70
N ASP A 1239 30.79 -13.71 27.98
CA ASP A 1239 32.08 -14.23 28.48
C ASP A 1239 32.31 -15.73 28.16
N THR A 1240 31.26 -16.43 27.70
CA THR A 1240 31.26 -17.86 27.33
C THR A 1240 30.28 -18.12 26.18
N LEU A 1241 30.62 -19.03 25.28
CA LEU A 1241 29.70 -19.53 24.25
C LEU A 1241 28.54 -20.33 24.88
N PRO A 1242 27.35 -20.38 24.25
CA PRO A 1242 26.13 -20.99 24.79
C PRO A 1242 26.08 -22.53 24.65
N ILE A 1243 27.23 -23.18 24.81
CA ILE A 1243 27.44 -24.60 24.52
C ILE A 1243 26.67 -25.53 25.48
N ASN A 1244 25.69 -26.25 24.93
CA ASN A 1244 24.88 -27.27 25.60
C ASN A 1244 24.60 -28.41 24.62
#